data_AF-A0A2U7PIG2-F1
#
_entry.id   AF-A0A2U7PIG2-F1
#
_cell.length_a   1.000
_cell.length_b   1.000
_cell.length_c   1.000
_cell.angle_alpha   90.00
_cell.angle_beta   90.00
_cell.angle_gamma   90.00
#
_symmetry.space_group_name_H-M   'P 1'
#
loop_
_entity.id
_entity.type
_entity.pdbx_description
1 polymer ?
#
loop_
_entity_poly.entity_id
_entity_poly.type
_entity_poly.pdbx_seq_one_letter_code
_entity_poly.pdbx_strand_id
1 'polypeptide(L)'
;MIGSKKKAFTLVELLVVIVIIGILAAIGFMNYGGYAGSAKDTARVKDLKTISEALELTLSKGVDLPQPDPLGKDNLGQDSFISESYDGINFKTGLFGDQKRLEFKGDLASLPIDPNGTKYRYSVSDDGRYYVLTATMEDGKEYKYSNFMDSTGLLASNKPNPSGNNSNGGSNNGGQNGGNPGGSGNPLNPGGSQGGGGQQQGPDDTPPQFLVSDGTIINVSFGVSPSLSQIQATDNSGKVTVDYTPKTINSNKTGDNPVRYTATDPAGNSTSITVIYRVGRKFTTPYFVDSSGNRLSSGMKKELNKGQSPNHGDIKARDEIDGELQVTRRNDVNVNVPGTYVITYVATNNGGQESNLNVQYVVKGPSGGGAGGAGSSISITEGENLNYVELGNKIVITGFKPGKETENLIIPEMIKGKRVTDINANSFKQLNKIKTVIAPSIEKIGDNAFQGNPIQSIDMGSVKTIGDNAFFNNQLTSITLPNVTNIGSGAFFNNNQLTSITLPNVTNIGSGAFKNNQLTSITLPNVTTIGTEAFFNNQLTSITLPNVTNIGSGAFFNNNQLTSITLPNVTNIGDNAFKNNKLTSITLPNVTTIGTDAFSSNQLTSITLPNVTNIGDYTFKNNQLTSITLPNVTNIGDYAFQNNKLTSITLSNVTNIGDYAFQNNLFTEVTLPEKLKRLDYNAFAGNGIIKVENKSTLTEEQIKGAFNWNNVLEYNGQCRNSGCN
;
A
#
# COMPACT_ATOMS: atom_id res chain seq x y z
N MET A 1 38.76 69.49 23.54
CA MET A 1 38.20 68.14 23.34
C MET A 1 39.09 67.38 22.38
N ILE A 2 39.51 66.17 22.76
CA ILE A 2 40.52 65.35 22.08
C ILE A 2 39.93 64.81 20.77
N GLY A 3 40.56 65.14 19.63
CA GLY A 3 40.19 64.63 18.31
C GLY A 3 40.54 63.14 18.16
N SER A 4 39.52 62.33 17.91
CA SER A 4 39.64 60.90 17.59
C SER A 4 40.41 60.70 16.29
N LYS A 5 41.64 60.18 16.38
CA LYS A 5 42.38 59.66 15.22
C LYS A 5 41.69 58.36 14.78
N LYS A 6 40.95 58.39 13.67
CA LYS A 6 40.50 57.18 13.00
C LYS A 6 41.73 56.37 12.58
N LYS A 7 41.97 55.23 13.22
CA LYS A 7 42.99 54.26 12.80
C LYS A 7 42.54 53.70 11.44
N ALA A 8 43.12 54.21 10.35
CA ALA A 8 43.00 53.59 9.05
C ALA A 8 44.02 52.44 8.95
N PHE A 9 43.61 51.30 8.39
CA PHE A 9 44.51 50.18 8.11
C PHE A 9 45.65 50.65 7.21
N THR A 10 46.87 50.28 7.56
CA THR A 10 48.04 50.50 6.72
C THR A 10 47.97 49.60 5.48
N LEU A 11 48.57 50.04 4.38
CA LEU A 11 48.66 49.25 3.13
C LEU A 11 49.28 47.86 3.36
N VAL A 12 50.21 47.77 4.31
CA VAL A 12 50.84 46.51 4.71
C VAL A 12 49.85 45.58 5.42
N GLU A 13 49.04 46.09 6.35
CA GLU A 13 48.01 45.28 7.02
C GLU A 13 46.95 44.78 6.05
N LEU A 14 46.54 45.61 5.07
CA LEU A 14 45.58 45.17 4.03
C LEU A 14 46.16 44.05 3.16
N LEU A 15 47.44 44.15 2.79
CA LEU A 15 48.12 43.14 1.98
C LEU A 15 48.28 41.81 2.75
N VAL A 16 48.62 41.88 4.04
CA VAL A 16 48.67 40.70 4.92
C VAL A 16 47.30 40.01 5.02
N VAL A 17 46.21 40.78 5.18
CA VAL A 17 44.86 40.23 5.24
C VAL A 17 44.46 39.53 3.93
N ILE A 18 44.75 40.13 2.78
CA ILE A 18 44.46 39.52 1.47
C ILE A 18 45.24 38.21 1.28
N VAL A 19 46.52 38.19 1.68
CA VAL A 19 47.34 36.97 1.61
C VAL A 19 46.80 35.89 2.55
N ILE A 20 46.42 36.23 3.79
CA ILE A 20 45.83 35.28 4.73
C ILE A 20 44.50 34.72 4.18
N ILE A 21 43.63 35.57 3.63
CA ILE A 21 42.36 35.12 3.03
C ILE A 21 42.65 34.22 1.81
N GLY A 22 43.64 34.55 0.98
CA GLY A 22 44.05 33.72 -0.16
C GLY A 22 44.56 32.34 0.26
N ILE A 23 45.38 32.27 1.31
CA ILE A 23 45.88 31.01 1.88
C ILE A 23 44.73 30.21 2.52
N LEU A 24 43.86 30.86 3.30
CA LEU A 24 42.70 30.21 3.93
C LEU A 24 41.69 29.71 2.88
N ALA A 25 41.47 30.45 1.80
CA ALA A 25 40.62 30.04 0.70
C ALA A 25 41.22 28.84 -0.06
N ALA A 26 42.54 28.83 -0.30
CA ALA A 26 43.22 27.69 -0.91
C ALA A 26 43.15 26.44 -0.03
N ILE A 27 43.40 26.55 1.28
CA ILE A 27 43.29 25.45 2.24
C ILE A 27 41.84 24.98 2.36
N GLY A 28 40.88 25.90 2.45
CA GLY A 28 39.45 25.60 2.50
C GLY A 28 38.95 24.88 1.24
N PHE A 29 39.40 25.30 0.06
CA PHE A 29 39.03 24.70 -1.22
C PHE A 29 39.63 23.29 -1.38
N MET A 30 40.89 23.08 -0.98
CA MET A 30 41.51 21.75 -1.01
C MET A 30 40.82 20.75 -0.07
N ASN A 31 40.29 21.22 1.07
CA ASN A 31 39.55 20.36 2.00
C ASN A 31 38.08 20.14 1.60
N TYR A 32 37.46 21.07 0.85
CA TYR A 32 36.06 20.99 0.45
C TYR A 32 35.73 19.75 -0.39
N GLY A 33 36.65 19.31 -1.26
CA GLY A 33 36.48 18.09 -2.06
C GLY A 33 36.33 16.83 -1.21
N GLY A 34 37.13 16.70 -0.15
CA GLY A 34 37.04 15.57 0.79
C GLY A 34 35.71 15.56 1.56
N TYR A 35 35.29 16.72 2.08
CA TYR A 35 34.01 16.84 2.79
C TYR A 35 32.79 16.60 1.90
N ALA A 36 32.82 17.11 0.66
CA ALA A 36 31.76 16.86 -0.32
C ALA A 36 31.67 15.37 -0.67
N GLY A 37 32.81 14.70 -0.83
CA GLY A 37 32.86 13.26 -1.06
C GLY A 37 32.28 12.45 0.11
N SER A 38 32.72 12.74 1.34
CA SER A 38 32.18 12.10 2.54
C SER A 38 30.67 12.33 2.74
N ALA A 39 30.16 13.51 2.36
CA ALA A 39 28.73 13.81 2.43
C ALA A 39 27.92 13.00 1.40
N LYS A 40 28.43 12.83 0.18
CA LYS A 40 27.81 11.97 -0.84
C LYS A 40 27.79 10.51 -0.40
N ASP A 41 28.91 10.02 0.12
CA ASP A 41 29.02 8.65 0.66
C ASP A 41 28.05 8.41 1.83
N THR A 42 27.89 9.40 2.72
CA THR A 42 26.91 9.36 3.81
C THR A 42 25.47 9.29 3.27
N ALA A 43 25.17 10.06 2.22
CA ALA A 43 23.87 10.00 1.56
C ALA A 43 23.61 8.63 0.91
N ARG A 44 24.59 8.06 0.21
CA ARG A 44 24.49 6.71 -0.38
C ARG A 44 24.18 5.64 0.66
N VAL A 45 24.91 5.64 1.77
CA VAL A 45 24.69 4.68 2.86
C VAL A 45 23.28 4.82 3.44
N LYS A 46 22.81 6.06 3.64
CA LYS A 46 21.45 6.33 4.11
C LYS A 46 20.40 5.84 3.12
N ASP A 47 20.57 6.12 1.84
CA ASP A 47 19.64 5.73 0.79
C ASP A 47 19.54 4.21 0.67
N LEU A 48 20.67 3.50 0.64
CA LEU A 48 20.68 2.04 0.60
C LEU A 48 19.98 1.43 1.82
N LYS A 49 20.18 2.00 3.01
CA LYS A 49 19.47 1.60 4.22
C LYS A 49 17.96 1.80 4.08
N THR A 50 17.52 2.97 3.63
CA THR A 50 16.09 3.25 3.42
C THR A 50 15.46 2.29 2.38
N ILE A 51 16.18 1.99 1.30
CA ILE A 51 15.72 1.00 0.31
C ILE A 51 15.61 -0.38 0.95
N SER A 52 16.62 -0.79 1.74
CA SER A 52 16.63 -2.08 2.42
C SER A 52 15.45 -2.26 3.37
N GLU A 53 15.10 -1.25 4.16
CA GLU A 53 13.98 -1.29 5.10
C GLU A 53 12.64 -1.50 4.39
N ALA A 54 12.46 -0.90 3.21
CA ALA A 54 11.29 -1.13 2.38
C ALA A 54 11.27 -2.56 1.77
N LEU A 55 12.44 -3.09 1.39
CA LEU A 55 12.57 -4.46 0.88
C LEU A 55 12.25 -5.49 1.97
N GLU A 56 12.72 -5.26 3.19
CA GLU A 56 12.37 -6.08 4.35
C GLU A 56 10.88 -6.00 4.70
N LEU A 57 10.28 -4.81 4.65
CA LEU A 57 8.85 -4.65 4.87
C LEU A 57 8.03 -5.44 3.85
N THR A 58 8.46 -5.46 2.59
CA THR A 58 7.83 -6.27 1.54
C THR A 58 7.92 -7.76 1.84
N LEU A 59 9.11 -8.25 2.20
CA LEU A 59 9.29 -9.64 2.62
C LEU A 59 8.44 -10.00 3.84
N SER A 60 8.29 -9.07 4.79
CA SER A 60 7.48 -9.27 6.01
C SER A 60 5.99 -9.42 5.71
N LYS A 61 5.51 -8.87 4.59
CA LYS A 61 4.14 -9.04 4.07
C LYS A 61 3.96 -10.37 3.33
N GLY A 62 5.01 -11.18 3.19
CA GLY A 62 4.99 -12.45 2.48
C GLY A 62 4.97 -12.32 0.96
N VAL A 63 5.36 -11.16 0.43
CA VAL A 63 5.42 -10.84 -1.00
C VAL A 63 6.85 -11.02 -1.51
N ASP A 64 7.01 -11.57 -2.70
CA ASP A 64 8.32 -11.71 -3.35
C ASP A 64 8.89 -10.34 -3.71
N LEU A 65 10.21 -10.19 -3.63
CA LEU A 65 10.90 -8.95 -3.96
C LEU A 65 10.74 -8.60 -5.45
N PRO A 66 10.67 -7.30 -5.77
CA PRO A 66 10.50 -6.85 -7.13
C PRO A 66 11.73 -7.21 -7.96
N GLN A 67 11.52 -7.42 -9.25
CA GLN A 67 12.64 -7.63 -10.17
C GLN A 67 13.31 -6.28 -10.46
N PRO A 68 14.65 -6.24 -10.61
CA PRO A 68 15.35 -5.00 -10.93
C PRO A 68 14.97 -4.48 -12.32
N ASP A 69 15.18 -3.19 -12.54
CA ASP A 69 15.11 -2.59 -13.86
C ASP A 69 16.37 -2.92 -14.67
N PRO A 70 16.27 -3.06 -16.00
CA PRO A 70 17.44 -3.36 -16.81
C PRO A 70 18.50 -2.24 -16.74
N LEU A 71 19.77 -2.62 -16.88
CA LEU A 71 20.91 -1.68 -16.89
C LEU A 71 20.96 -0.82 -18.16
N GLY A 72 20.13 -1.15 -19.16
CA GLY A 72 20.09 -0.54 -20.49
C GLY A 72 19.73 -1.59 -21.55
N LYS A 73 19.64 -1.20 -22.82
CA LYS A 73 19.53 -2.17 -23.92
C LYS A 73 20.91 -2.66 -24.32
N ASP A 74 21.05 -3.96 -24.56
CA ASP A 74 22.26 -4.49 -25.19
C ASP A 74 22.31 -4.12 -26.69
N ASN A 75 23.40 -4.48 -27.37
CA ASN A 75 23.59 -4.22 -28.81
C ASN A 75 22.59 -4.98 -29.71
N LEU A 76 21.69 -5.79 -29.13
CA LEU A 76 20.62 -6.52 -29.81
C LEU A 76 19.23 -5.95 -29.51
N GLY A 77 19.15 -4.83 -28.76
CA GLY A 77 17.90 -4.16 -28.43
C GLY A 77 17.09 -4.83 -27.32
N GLN A 78 17.66 -5.83 -26.64
CA GLN A 78 17.05 -6.49 -25.48
C GLN A 78 17.45 -5.82 -24.18
N ASP A 79 16.55 -5.86 -23.21
CA ASP A 79 16.80 -5.37 -21.85
C ASP A 79 17.94 -6.17 -21.21
N SER A 80 19.02 -5.49 -20.86
CA SER A 80 20.25 -6.09 -20.33
C SER A 80 20.18 -6.23 -18.81
N PHE A 81 20.53 -7.43 -18.34
CA PHE A 81 20.69 -7.78 -16.93
C PHE A 81 22.02 -8.51 -16.74
N ILE A 82 22.61 -8.38 -15.56
CA ILE A 82 23.75 -9.22 -15.15
C ILE A 82 23.19 -10.36 -14.31
N SER A 83 23.65 -11.59 -14.53
CA SER A 83 23.37 -12.71 -13.64
C SER A 83 24.60 -12.98 -12.77
N GLU A 84 24.41 -12.94 -11.45
CA GLU A 84 25.46 -13.23 -10.48
C GLU A 84 25.04 -14.44 -9.64
N SER A 85 25.97 -15.33 -9.29
CA SER A 85 25.67 -16.48 -8.42
C SER A 85 26.47 -16.37 -7.14
N TYR A 86 25.79 -16.46 -6.00
CA TYR A 86 26.41 -16.48 -4.68
C TYR A 86 25.95 -17.74 -3.95
N ASP A 87 26.90 -18.60 -3.55
CA ASP A 87 26.63 -19.88 -2.86
C ASP A 87 25.54 -20.74 -3.53
N GLY A 88 25.51 -20.76 -4.86
CA GLY A 88 24.55 -21.54 -5.65
C GLY A 88 23.16 -20.91 -5.80
N ILE A 89 22.94 -19.70 -5.28
CA ILE A 89 21.74 -18.89 -5.54
C ILE A 89 22.05 -17.93 -6.68
N ASN A 90 21.22 -17.96 -7.73
CA ASN A 90 21.33 -17.03 -8.84
C ASN A 90 20.56 -15.76 -8.54
N PHE A 91 21.19 -14.63 -8.85
CA PHE A 91 20.65 -13.29 -8.75
C PHE A 91 20.55 -12.69 -10.14
N LYS A 92 19.44 -12.01 -10.38
CA LYS A 92 19.26 -11.09 -11.49
C LYS A 92 19.59 -9.69 -11.01
N THR A 93 20.51 -9.02 -11.70
CA THR A 93 21.07 -7.73 -11.31
C THR A 93 20.71 -6.65 -12.32
N GLY A 94 20.28 -5.50 -11.80
CA GLY A 94 19.93 -4.32 -12.57
C GLY A 94 19.92 -3.04 -11.72
N LEU A 95 19.08 -2.07 -12.09
CA LEU A 95 18.90 -0.80 -11.38
C LEU A 95 17.69 -0.86 -10.45
N PHE A 96 17.76 -0.14 -9.33
CA PHE A 96 16.63 0.09 -8.45
C PHE A 96 15.76 1.25 -8.96
N GLY A 97 14.62 0.93 -9.58
CA GLY A 97 13.47 1.81 -9.79
C GLY A 97 13.21 2.32 -11.22
N ASP A 98 12.15 1.84 -11.88
CA ASP A 98 11.15 2.57 -12.70
C ASP A 98 9.98 1.69 -13.23
N GLN A 99 10.18 0.41 -13.59
CA GLN A 99 9.18 -0.37 -14.35
C GLN A 99 8.12 -1.12 -13.50
N LYS A 100 8.36 -1.40 -12.21
CA LYS A 100 7.41 -2.16 -11.34
C LYS A 100 6.71 -1.29 -10.29
N ARG A 101 6.10 -0.22 -10.76
CA ARG A 101 5.60 0.96 -10.04
C ARG A 101 4.41 0.78 -9.06
N LEU A 102 4.05 -0.44 -8.63
CA LEU A 102 2.84 -0.66 -7.81
C LEU A 102 3.05 -1.29 -6.42
N GLU A 103 4.16 -1.99 -6.16
CA GLU A 103 4.34 -2.66 -4.85
C GLU A 103 5.10 -1.80 -3.82
N PHE A 104 6.08 -1.00 -4.23
CA PHE A 104 6.96 -0.26 -3.30
C PHE A 104 6.54 1.15 -2.94
N LYS A 105 5.66 1.78 -3.75
CA LYS A 105 5.31 3.19 -3.54
C LYS A 105 4.49 3.46 -2.28
N GLY A 106 3.98 2.41 -1.63
CA GLY A 106 3.31 2.50 -0.33
C GLY A 106 4.27 2.64 0.86
N ASP A 107 5.53 2.22 0.70
CA ASP A 107 6.49 2.09 1.80
C ASP A 107 7.66 3.09 1.72
N LEU A 108 7.80 3.83 0.61
CA LEU A 108 8.82 4.88 0.40
C LEU A 108 8.19 6.19 -0.08
N ALA A 109 8.53 7.30 0.58
CA ALA A 109 8.02 8.65 0.23
C ALA A 109 8.54 9.17 -1.12
N SER A 110 9.77 8.83 -1.49
CA SER A 110 10.39 9.08 -2.80
C SER A 110 11.44 8.01 -3.09
N LEU A 111 11.75 7.78 -4.38
CA LEU A 111 12.83 6.86 -4.76
C LEU A 111 14.18 7.55 -4.53
N PRO A 112 15.08 6.99 -3.71
CA PRO A 112 16.41 7.56 -3.54
C PRO A 112 17.21 7.48 -4.86
N ILE A 113 18.04 8.50 -5.11
CA ILE A 113 18.90 8.61 -6.29
C ILE A 113 20.30 8.92 -5.78
N ASP A 114 21.32 8.26 -6.34
CA ASP A 114 22.71 8.55 -6.01
C ASP A 114 22.98 10.06 -6.15
N PRO A 115 23.74 10.71 -5.25
CA PRO A 115 24.12 12.11 -5.36
C PRO A 115 24.75 12.52 -6.70
N ASN A 116 25.25 11.56 -7.50
CA ASN A 116 25.75 11.77 -8.86
C ASN A 116 24.66 11.69 -9.96
N GLY A 117 23.40 11.52 -9.59
CA GLY A 117 22.24 11.48 -10.50
C GLY A 117 21.92 10.11 -11.09
N THR A 118 22.62 9.06 -10.67
CA THR A 118 22.39 7.67 -11.13
C THR A 118 21.51 6.88 -10.15
N LYS A 119 20.90 5.79 -10.62
CA LYS A 119 20.16 4.86 -9.75
C LYS A 119 21.11 3.89 -9.05
N TYR A 120 20.69 3.35 -7.93
CA TYR A 120 21.43 2.32 -7.19
C TYR A 120 21.34 0.97 -7.91
N ARG A 121 22.40 0.15 -7.79
CA ARG A 121 22.39 -1.23 -8.32
C ARG A 121 21.63 -2.13 -7.36
N TYR A 122 20.77 -2.97 -7.90
CA TYR A 122 19.91 -3.87 -7.16
C TYR A 122 19.91 -5.25 -7.82
N SER A 123 20.17 -6.26 -7.01
CA SER A 123 20.18 -7.65 -7.41
C SER A 123 19.13 -8.38 -6.60
N VAL A 124 18.33 -9.24 -7.25
CA VAL A 124 17.32 -10.06 -6.57
C VAL A 124 17.51 -11.52 -6.95
N SER A 125 17.36 -12.44 -6.00
CA SER A 125 17.43 -13.87 -6.30
C SER A 125 16.26 -14.33 -7.17
N ASP A 126 16.46 -15.44 -7.89
CA ASP A 126 15.41 -16.04 -8.73
C ASP A 126 14.11 -16.37 -7.96
N ASP A 127 14.22 -16.68 -6.67
CA ASP A 127 13.09 -16.96 -5.78
C ASP A 127 12.48 -15.71 -5.12
N GLY A 128 13.01 -14.51 -5.42
CA GLY A 128 12.52 -13.23 -4.91
C GLY A 128 12.70 -13.04 -3.39
N ARG A 129 13.58 -13.80 -2.74
CA ARG A 129 13.77 -13.77 -1.27
C ARG A 129 14.97 -12.95 -0.82
N TYR A 130 15.98 -12.89 -1.66
CA TYR A 130 17.27 -12.30 -1.34
C TYR A 130 17.51 -11.08 -2.23
N TYR A 131 18.12 -10.05 -1.65
CA TYR A 131 18.60 -8.91 -2.42
C TYR A 131 20.02 -8.51 -2.06
N VAL A 132 20.70 -7.90 -3.03
CA VAL A 132 21.95 -7.19 -2.84
C VAL A 132 21.81 -5.80 -3.46
N LEU A 133 21.84 -4.77 -2.62
CA LEU A 133 21.95 -3.37 -3.01
C LEU A 133 23.41 -2.96 -3.02
N THR A 134 23.84 -2.22 -4.04
CA THR A 134 25.22 -1.77 -4.17
C THR A 134 25.31 -0.30 -4.60
N ALA A 135 26.23 0.43 -3.98
CA ALA A 135 26.66 1.77 -4.38
C ALA A 135 28.19 1.83 -4.46
N THR A 136 28.73 2.58 -5.42
CA THR A 136 30.17 2.84 -5.51
C THR A 136 30.49 4.13 -4.77
N MET A 137 31.39 4.04 -3.79
CA MET A 137 31.81 5.16 -2.94
C MET A 137 32.84 6.03 -3.67
N GLU A 138 33.13 7.23 -3.13
CA GLU A 138 34.10 8.14 -3.75
C GLU A 138 35.54 7.59 -3.78
N ASP A 139 35.87 6.63 -2.90
CA ASP A 139 37.16 5.90 -2.92
C ASP A 139 37.20 4.75 -3.94
N GLY A 140 36.14 4.57 -4.73
CA GLY A 140 35.99 3.55 -5.75
C GLY A 140 35.59 2.17 -5.22
N LYS A 141 35.43 1.99 -3.91
CA LYS A 141 34.97 0.73 -3.32
C LYS A 141 33.45 0.60 -3.39
N GLU A 142 32.98 -0.63 -3.48
CA GLU A 142 31.55 -0.92 -3.39
C GLU A 142 31.11 -1.00 -1.92
N TYR A 143 30.06 -0.27 -1.60
CA TYR A 143 29.28 -0.42 -0.38
C TYR A 143 28.05 -1.27 -0.71
N LYS A 144 27.83 -2.32 0.07
CA LYS A 144 26.75 -3.27 -0.14
C LYS A 144 25.78 -3.30 1.05
N TYR A 145 24.51 -3.47 0.76
CA TYR A 145 23.46 -3.71 1.75
C TYR A 145 22.63 -4.90 1.29
N SER A 146 22.42 -5.89 2.14
CA SER A 146 21.81 -7.15 1.74
C SER A 146 21.16 -7.87 2.91
N ASN A 147 20.11 -8.63 2.61
CA ASN A 147 19.50 -9.59 3.53
C ASN A 147 20.01 -11.03 3.32
N PHE A 148 21.01 -11.18 2.45
CA PHE A 148 21.65 -12.43 2.09
C PHE A 148 23.05 -12.50 2.69
N MET A 149 23.38 -13.70 3.17
CA MET A 149 24.66 -14.04 3.76
C MET A 149 25.26 -15.16 2.92
N ASP A 150 26.41 -14.89 2.32
CA ASP A 150 27.18 -15.93 1.64
C ASP A 150 28.15 -16.61 2.62
N SER A 151 28.93 -17.55 2.11
CA SER A 151 29.94 -18.32 2.83
C SER A 151 31.06 -17.45 3.39
N THR A 152 31.19 -16.20 2.94
CA THR A 152 32.14 -15.20 3.43
C THR A 152 31.51 -14.25 4.46
N GLY A 153 30.19 -14.12 4.47
CA GLY A 153 29.39 -13.53 5.53
C GLY A 153 28.24 -12.64 5.12
N LEU A 154 27.75 -11.84 6.07
CA LEU A 154 26.77 -10.79 5.75
C LEU A 154 27.45 -9.84 4.76
N LEU A 155 26.89 -9.70 3.56
CA LEU A 155 27.46 -8.88 2.48
C LEU A 155 27.50 -7.37 2.81
N ALA A 156 27.00 -6.95 3.98
CA ALA A 156 27.20 -5.61 4.51
C ALA A 156 28.65 -5.43 5.00
N SER A 157 29.58 -5.15 4.09
CA SER A 157 30.94 -4.79 4.48
C SER A 157 31.51 -3.67 3.62
N ASN A 158 31.64 -2.48 4.23
CA ASN A 158 32.84 -1.64 4.30
C ASN A 158 32.44 -0.24 4.77
N LYS A 159 32.83 0.18 5.99
CA LYS A 159 32.68 1.60 6.39
C LYS A 159 33.44 2.48 5.37
N PRO A 160 32.86 3.57 4.84
CA PRO A 160 33.70 4.66 4.35
C PRO A 160 34.49 5.21 5.55
N ASN A 161 35.80 5.29 5.41
CA ASN A 161 36.68 5.84 6.45
C ASN A 161 36.29 7.31 6.73
N PRO A 162 35.75 7.67 7.91
CA PRO A 162 35.41 9.05 8.23
C PRO A 162 36.63 9.87 8.68
N SER A 163 37.78 9.22 8.88
CA SER A 163 39.00 9.90 9.31
C SER A 163 39.89 10.18 8.10
N GLY A 164 39.90 11.44 7.68
CA GLY A 164 40.95 11.97 6.82
C GLY A 164 42.28 11.87 7.55
N ASN A 165 43.01 10.79 7.34
CA ASN A 165 44.44 10.75 7.58
C ASN A 165 45.12 10.14 6.35
N ASN A 166 45.73 11.04 5.58
CA ASN A 166 46.53 10.71 4.42
C ASN A 166 47.77 9.94 4.90
N SER A 167 47.82 8.62 4.64
CA SER A 167 49.08 7.89 4.63
C SER A 167 49.29 7.33 3.23
N ASN A 168 50.10 8.09 2.50
CA ASN A 168 50.71 7.73 1.24
C ASN A 168 51.57 6.47 1.43
N GLY A 169 51.49 5.51 0.50
CA GLY A 169 52.34 4.32 0.53
C GLY A 169 52.00 3.32 -0.56
N GLY A 170 52.22 3.67 -1.82
CA GLY A 170 52.22 2.69 -2.91
C GLY A 170 53.45 1.76 -2.82
N SER A 171 53.31 0.53 -3.33
CA SER A 171 54.13 0.00 -4.44
C SER A 171 54.05 -1.54 -4.51
N ASN A 172 53.73 -2.02 -5.72
CA ASN A 172 54.21 -3.20 -6.43
C ASN A 172 54.45 -4.57 -5.74
N ASN A 173 53.85 -5.57 -6.41
CA ASN A 173 54.33 -6.94 -6.54
C ASN A 173 55.76 -7.03 -7.11
N GLY A 174 56.53 -8.00 -6.60
CA GLY A 174 57.56 -8.73 -7.37
C GLY A 174 58.89 -8.97 -6.66
N GLY A 175 59.22 -10.23 -6.36
CA GLY A 175 60.61 -10.64 -6.09
C GLY A 175 60.76 -11.90 -5.22
N GLN A 176 61.20 -12.99 -5.84
CA GLN A 176 61.54 -14.28 -5.21
C GLN A 176 62.86 -14.25 -4.40
N ASN A 177 62.95 -15.21 -3.47
CA ASN A 177 64.11 -15.97 -3.00
C ASN A 177 65.24 -15.33 -2.17
N GLY A 178 65.50 -15.95 -1.01
CA GLY A 178 66.85 -16.29 -0.53
C GLY A 178 67.25 -15.80 0.86
N GLY A 179 67.51 -16.74 1.80
CA GLY A 179 68.53 -16.57 2.86
C GLY A 179 68.05 -16.47 4.32
N ASN A 180 68.20 -17.57 5.05
CA ASN A 180 68.32 -17.66 6.53
C ASN A 180 69.82 -17.46 6.93
N PRO A 181 70.28 -17.46 8.21
CA PRO A 181 69.68 -17.17 9.52
C PRO A 181 70.49 -16.17 10.41
N GLY A 182 69.93 -15.86 11.59
CA GLY A 182 70.67 -15.48 12.82
C GLY A 182 70.39 -14.04 13.27
N GLY A 183 70.16 -13.70 14.54
CA GLY A 183 70.20 -14.41 15.81
C GLY A 183 70.15 -13.35 16.93
N SER A 184 69.50 -13.70 18.05
CA SER A 184 69.69 -13.16 19.42
C SER A 184 69.71 -11.65 19.70
N GLY A 185 68.90 -11.23 20.68
CA GLY A 185 69.29 -10.15 21.60
C GLY A 185 68.20 -9.18 22.05
N ASN A 186 67.43 -9.57 23.07
CA ASN A 186 66.99 -8.64 24.14
C ASN A 186 68.15 -8.64 25.18
N PRO A 187 68.27 -7.74 26.21
CA PRO A 187 67.27 -6.80 26.71
C PRO A 187 67.80 -5.49 27.42
N LEU A 188 66.86 -4.73 28.01
CA LEU A 188 66.97 -3.82 29.19
C LEU A 188 67.54 -2.38 29.05
N ASN A 189 66.63 -1.38 29.20
CA ASN A 189 66.41 -0.43 30.33
C ASN A 189 67.65 0.05 31.17
N PRO A 190 67.61 1.13 32.00
CA PRO A 190 66.57 2.14 32.29
C PRO A 190 67.07 3.60 32.42
N GLY A 191 66.14 4.56 32.52
CA GLY A 191 66.44 5.92 32.96
C GLY A 191 65.17 6.72 33.18
N GLY A 192 64.60 6.63 34.38
CA GLY A 192 63.37 7.32 34.77
C GLY A 192 63.58 8.76 35.26
N SER A 193 62.44 9.36 35.62
CA SER A 193 62.24 10.59 36.41
C SER A 193 62.52 11.91 35.68
N GLN A 194 61.63 12.90 35.57
CA GLN A 194 60.31 13.15 36.15
C GLN A 194 59.68 14.33 35.39
N GLY A 195 58.39 14.22 35.07
CA GLY A 195 57.45 15.30 35.40
C GLY A 195 57.11 16.35 34.34
N GLY A 196 56.14 16.03 33.49
CA GLY A 196 55.37 17.00 32.70
C GLY A 196 54.00 16.39 32.41
N GLY A 197 52.95 16.98 32.95
CA GLY A 197 51.60 16.42 32.98
C GLY A 197 51.09 15.99 31.60
N GLY A 198 50.96 14.68 31.42
CA GLY A 198 50.03 14.12 30.45
C GLY A 198 48.64 14.18 31.05
N GLN A 199 47.70 14.83 30.34
CA GLN A 199 46.29 14.61 30.59
C GLN A 199 46.04 13.10 30.52
N GLN A 200 45.77 12.46 31.67
CA GLN A 200 45.05 11.20 31.69
C GLN A 200 43.74 11.48 30.96
N GLN A 201 43.55 10.89 29.77
CA GLN A 201 42.20 10.60 29.32
C GLN A 201 41.55 9.81 30.46
N GLY A 202 40.42 10.32 30.97
CA GLY A 202 39.67 9.63 32.01
C GLY A 202 39.34 8.19 31.58
N PRO A 203 38.96 7.31 32.52
CA PRO A 203 38.44 5.99 32.15
C PRO A 203 37.38 6.18 31.07
N ASP A 204 37.53 5.46 29.96
CA ASP A 204 36.51 5.44 28.93
C ASP A 204 35.26 4.81 29.55
N ASP A 205 34.23 5.62 29.74
CA ASP A 205 32.94 5.20 30.28
C ASP A 205 31.93 4.92 29.14
N THR A 206 32.36 4.96 27.88
CA THR A 206 31.47 4.76 26.72
C THR A 206 31.44 3.30 26.27
N PRO A 207 30.28 2.62 26.28
CA PRO A 207 30.19 1.24 25.80
C PRO A 207 30.40 1.12 24.29
N PRO A 208 30.96 0.00 23.79
CA PRO A 208 31.02 -0.30 22.37
C PRO A 208 29.66 -0.23 21.67
N GLN A 209 29.67 0.19 20.40
CA GLN A 209 28.48 0.23 19.55
C GLN A 209 28.54 -0.80 18.43
N PHE A 210 27.50 -1.62 18.32
CA PHE A 210 27.34 -2.55 17.21
C PHE A 210 27.00 -1.82 15.91
N LEU A 211 27.48 -2.36 14.79
CA LEU A 211 27.16 -1.85 13.44
C LEU A 211 25.75 -2.24 12.97
N VAL A 212 25.11 -3.15 13.70
CA VAL A 212 23.72 -3.59 13.51
C VAL A 212 22.90 -3.22 14.73
N SER A 213 21.62 -2.90 14.51
CA SER A 213 20.70 -2.50 15.58
C SER A 213 20.15 -3.72 16.32
N ASP A 214 19.73 -3.53 17.57
CA ASP A 214 19.00 -4.56 18.30
C ASP A 214 17.69 -4.91 17.57
N GLY A 215 17.38 -6.21 17.51
CA GLY A 215 16.24 -6.74 16.76
C GLY A 215 16.45 -6.88 15.26
N THR A 216 17.67 -6.67 14.73
CA THR A 216 17.97 -6.87 13.30
C THR A 216 17.60 -8.30 12.88
N ILE A 217 16.83 -8.45 11.81
CA ILE A 217 16.47 -9.75 11.23
C ILE A 217 17.45 -10.09 10.11
N ILE A 218 18.08 -11.26 10.18
CA ILE A 218 18.93 -11.82 9.12
C ILE A 218 18.22 -13.04 8.56
N ASN A 219 17.88 -13.03 7.27
CA ASN A 219 17.25 -14.17 6.64
C ASN A 219 18.30 -15.23 6.27
N VAL A 220 18.04 -16.48 6.60
CA VAL A 220 18.94 -17.63 6.38
C VAL A 220 18.23 -18.65 5.50
N SER A 221 18.92 -19.14 4.47
CA SER A 221 18.37 -20.20 3.62
C SER A 221 18.16 -21.50 4.40
N PHE A 222 17.04 -22.18 4.14
CA PHE A 222 16.77 -23.48 4.73
C PHE A 222 17.88 -24.48 4.39
N GLY A 223 18.46 -25.11 5.40
CA GLY A 223 19.56 -26.06 5.29
C GLY A 223 20.96 -25.45 5.19
N VAL A 224 21.09 -24.13 5.12
CA VAL A 224 22.39 -23.44 5.08
C VAL A 224 22.78 -22.99 6.49
N SER A 225 23.93 -23.42 6.98
CA SER A 225 24.43 -23.01 8.31
C SER A 225 25.13 -21.65 8.21
N PRO A 226 24.61 -20.57 8.81
CA PRO A 226 25.21 -19.25 8.70
C PRO A 226 26.44 -19.12 9.61
N SER A 227 27.39 -18.29 9.19
CA SER A 227 28.52 -17.90 10.04
C SER A 227 28.08 -16.84 11.05
N LEU A 228 28.12 -17.17 12.34
CA LEU A 228 27.67 -16.29 13.42
C LEU A 228 28.79 -15.39 13.98
N SER A 229 30.03 -15.47 13.48
CA SER A 229 31.17 -14.72 14.03
C SER A 229 31.37 -13.33 13.42
N GLN A 230 30.45 -12.87 12.58
CA GLN A 230 30.68 -11.76 11.64
C GLN A 230 30.06 -10.42 12.06
N ILE A 231 29.29 -10.40 13.15
CA ILE A 231 28.74 -9.16 13.71
C ILE A 231 29.86 -8.36 14.38
N GLN A 232 30.06 -7.12 13.92
CA GLN A 232 31.13 -6.25 14.40
C GLN A 232 30.59 -5.15 15.33
N ALA A 233 31.42 -4.76 16.30
CA ALA A 233 31.22 -3.60 17.14
C ALA A 233 32.46 -2.71 17.08
N THR A 234 32.26 -1.41 17.22
CA THR A 234 33.34 -0.43 17.24
C THR A 234 33.25 0.43 18.48
N ASP A 235 34.41 0.88 18.93
CA ASP A 235 34.56 1.75 20.08
C ASP A 235 35.71 2.73 19.85
N ASN A 236 35.66 3.88 20.49
CA ASN A 236 36.65 4.95 20.34
C ASN A 236 37.96 4.64 21.10
N SER A 237 37.96 3.69 22.06
CA SER A 237 39.14 3.36 22.88
C SER A 237 39.99 2.16 22.41
N GLY A 238 39.62 1.46 21.33
CA GLY A 238 40.47 0.44 20.72
C GLY A 238 39.76 -0.83 20.29
N LYS A 239 40.47 -1.97 20.41
CA LYS A 239 40.02 -3.26 19.86
C LYS A 239 38.97 -3.90 20.76
N VAL A 240 37.73 -3.93 20.28
CA VAL A 240 36.55 -4.54 20.92
C VAL A 240 36.54 -6.06 20.73
N THR A 241 36.13 -6.81 21.76
CA THR A 241 35.84 -8.24 21.65
C THR A 241 34.34 -8.47 21.51
N VAL A 242 33.91 -9.32 20.57
CA VAL A 242 32.50 -9.69 20.38
C VAL A 242 32.32 -11.17 20.66
N ASP A 243 31.43 -11.49 21.59
CA ASP A 243 30.97 -12.83 21.89
C ASP A 243 29.48 -12.99 21.55
N TYR A 244 29.01 -14.24 21.39
CA TYR A 244 27.64 -14.53 20.98
C TYR A 244 27.12 -15.88 21.46
N THR A 245 25.81 -15.95 21.72
CA THR A 245 25.09 -17.18 22.15
C THR A 245 23.68 -17.23 21.55
N PRO A 246 23.21 -18.38 21.01
CA PRO A 246 23.91 -19.66 20.87
C PRO A 246 25.01 -19.64 19.78
N LYS A 247 25.96 -20.58 19.85
CA LYS A 247 27.07 -20.70 18.87
C LYS A 247 26.67 -21.27 17.51
N THR A 248 25.49 -21.87 17.43
CA THR A 248 24.91 -22.47 16.23
C THR A 248 23.41 -22.23 16.23
N ILE A 249 22.81 -22.10 15.04
CA ILE A 249 21.35 -22.13 14.86
C ILE A 249 20.97 -23.33 13.99
N ASN A 250 19.76 -23.88 14.17
CA ASN A 250 19.30 -25.00 13.36
C ASN A 250 18.65 -24.50 12.07
N SER A 251 19.42 -24.42 10.99
CA SER A 251 18.94 -24.00 9.68
C SER A 251 18.01 -25.00 8.98
N ASN A 252 17.83 -26.21 9.50
CA ASN A 252 16.85 -27.18 9.01
C ASN A 252 15.48 -27.05 9.68
N LYS A 253 15.28 -26.03 10.54
CA LYS A 253 14.01 -25.74 11.19
C LYS A 253 13.63 -24.29 10.91
N THR A 254 12.45 -24.10 10.33
CA THR A 254 11.91 -22.78 10.01
C THR A 254 11.61 -21.98 11.28
N GLY A 255 11.75 -20.66 11.20
CA GLY A 255 11.43 -19.75 12.29
C GLY A 255 12.59 -18.86 12.73
N ASP A 256 12.31 -18.09 13.76
CA ASP A 256 13.20 -17.07 14.30
C ASP A 256 14.17 -17.69 15.31
N ASN A 257 15.46 -17.58 15.03
CA ASN A 257 16.54 -18.06 15.89
C ASN A 257 17.28 -16.84 16.44
N PRO A 258 16.89 -16.30 17.62
CA PRO A 258 17.57 -15.15 18.21
C PRO A 258 18.98 -15.54 18.67
N VAL A 259 19.97 -14.76 18.27
CA VAL A 259 21.37 -14.86 18.71
C VAL A 259 21.73 -13.55 19.40
N ARG A 260 22.11 -13.65 20.67
CA ARG A 260 22.55 -12.50 21.46
C ARG A 260 24.04 -12.28 21.24
N TYR A 261 24.41 -11.09 20.79
CA TYR A 261 25.79 -10.62 20.68
C TYR A 261 26.12 -9.70 21.84
N THR A 262 27.32 -9.81 22.39
CA THR A 262 27.85 -8.95 23.45
C THR A 262 29.23 -8.44 23.05
N ALA A 263 29.38 -7.13 23.00
CA ALA A 263 30.64 -6.46 22.71
C ALA A 263 31.21 -5.89 24.01
N THR A 264 32.50 -6.08 24.24
CA THR A 264 33.22 -5.60 25.42
C THR A 264 34.50 -4.89 25.01
N ASP A 265 34.73 -3.69 25.55
CA ASP A 265 35.97 -2.92 25.34
C ASP A 265 37.08 -3.37 26.32
N PRO A 266 38.33 -2.88 26.15
CA PRO A 266 39.41 -3.15 27.10
C PRO A 266 39.21 -2.57 28.51
N ALA A 267 38.34 -1.56 28.67
CA ALA A 267 38.00 -0.94 29.95
C ALA A 267 36.93 -1.74 30.74
N GLY A 268 36.29 -2.72 30.10
CA GLY A 268 35.27 -3.59 30.67
C GLY A 268 33.82 -3.13 30.42
N ASN A 269 33.59 -2.05 29.68
CA ASN A 269 32.22 -1.65 29.33
C ASN A 269 31.67 -2.59 28.27
N SER A 270 30.36 -2.87 28.33
CA SER A 270 29.72 -3.80 27.41
C SER A 270 28.35 -3.36 26.92
N THR A 271 28.05 -3.69 25.68
CA THR A 271 26.74 -3.57 25.04
C THR A 271 26.29 -4.94 24.57
N SER A 272 24.99 -5.22 24.60
CA SER A 272 24.41 -6.39 23.92
C SER A 272 23.36 -5.98 22.90
N ILE A 273 23.25 -6.76 21.83
CA ILE A 273 22.12 -6.74 20.90
C ILE A 273 21.62 -8.17 20.65
N THR A 274 20.38 -8.31 20.21
CA THR A 274 19.79 -9.55 19.70
C THR A 274 19.62 -9.43 18.19
N VAL A 275 20.22 -10.37 17.46
CA VAL A 275 20.02 -10.52 16.01
C VAL A 275 19.13 -11.74 15.79
N ILE A 276 18.05 -11.58 15.04
CA ILE A 276 17.08 -12.64 14.76
C ILE A 276 17.46 -13.31 13.44
N TYR A 277 18.04 -14.51 13.51
CA TYR A 277 18.29 -15.31 12.31
C TYR A 277 17.00 -16.05 11.91
N ARG A 278 16.30 -15.50 10.93
CA ARG A 278 15.05 -16.04 10.42
C ARG A 278 15.35 -17.06 9.33
N VAL A 279 15.21 -18.34 9.65
CA VAL A 279 15.34 -19.41 8.66
C VAL A 279 14.09 -19.38 7.79
N GLY A 280 14.27 -19.06 6.52
CA GLY A 280 13.20 -19.02 5.53
C GLY A 280 12.52 -20.39 5.40
N ARG A 281 11.23 -20.38 5.05
CA ARG A 281 10.52 -21.62 4.69
C ARG A 281 11.15 -22.14 3.38
N LYS A 282 11.57 -23.41 3.32
CA LYS A 282 11.65 -24.07 2.01
C LYS A 282 10.20 -24.11 1.52
N PHE A 283 9.91 -23.49 0.38
CA PHE A 283 8.54 -23.47 -0.13
C PHE A 283 8.32 -24.72 -0.97
N THR A 284 7.65 -25.70 -0.39
CA THR A 284 7.13 -26.87 -1.08
C THR A 284 5.63 -26.69 -1.25
N THR A 285 5.09 -27.06 -2.40
CA THR A 285 3.65 -26.99 -2.64
C THR A 285 2.98 -28.24 -2.06
N PRO A 286 1.83 -28.10 -1.37
CA PRO A 286 1.03 -29.25 -0.98
C PRO A 286 0.76 -30.18 -2.16
N TYR A 287 0.72 -31.47 -1.90
CA TYR A 287 0.33 -32.47 -2.89
C TYR A 287 -0.61 -33.47 -2.26
N PHE A 288 -1.49 -34.03 -3.07
CA PHE A 288 -2.51 -34.96 -2.59
C PHE A 288 -2.03 -36.39 -2.72
N VAL A 289 -2.42 -37.23 -1.76
CA VAL A 289 -2.15 -38.67 -1.73
C VAL A 289 -3.40 -39.46 -1.38
N ASP A 290 -3.46 -40.70 -1.84
CA ASP A 290 -4.50 -41.65 -1.42
C ASP A 290 -4.25 -42.21 0.00
N SER A 291 -5.15 -43.06 0.48
CA SER A 291 -5.03 -43.74 1.77
C SER A 291 -3.81 -44.68 1.87
N SER A 292 -3.22 -45.08 0.74
CA SER A 292 -2.01 -45.91 0.66
C SER A 292 -0.73 -45.08 0.50
N GLY A 293 -0.85 -43.75 0.37
CA GLY A 293 0.26 -42.81 0.23
C GLY A 293 0.70 -42.53 -1.21
N ASN A 294 0.00 -43.03 -2.23
CA ASN A 294 0.33 -42.76 -3.63
C ASN A 294 -0.10 -41.36 -4.04
N ARG A 295 0.69 -40.67 -4.89
CA ARG A 295 0.35 -39.32 -5.36
C ARG A 295 -0.90 -39.32 -6.24
N LEU A 296 -1.77 -38.35 -5.97
CA LEU A 296 -3.00 -38.10 -6.71
C LEU A 296 -2.81 -36.91 -7.67
N SER A 297 -3.42 -37.00 -8.84
CA SER A 297 -3.42 -35.93 -9.85
C SER A 297 -4.84 -35.52 -10.21
N SER A 298 -5.00 -34.26 -10.63
CA SER A 298 -6.26 -33.75 -11.17
C SER A 298 -6.70 -34.56 -12.39
N GLY A 299 -7.99 -34.90 -12.48
CA GLY A 299 -8.56 -35.76 -13.52
C GLY A 299 -9.12 -37.10 -13.03
N MET A 300 -9.04 -37.37 -11.73
CA MET A 300 -9.69 -38.53 -11.13
C MET A 300 -11.22 -38.50 -11.29
N LYS A 301 -11.79 -39.67 -11.57
CA LYS A 301 -13.24 -39.87 -11.67
C LYS A 301 -13.69 -40.94 -10.68
N LYS A 302 -14.72 -40.62 -9.89
CA LYS A 302 -15.39 -41.55 -8.96
C LYS A 302 -16.86 -41.65 -9.33
N GLU A 303 -17.42 -42.86 -9.26
CA GLU A 303 -18.84 -43.09 -9.50
C GLU A 303 -19.57 -43.24 -8.16
N LEU A 304 -20.78 -42.69 -8.08
CA LEU A 304 -21.67 -42.80 -6.92
C LEU A 304 -23.04 -43.25 -7.39
N ASN A 305 -23.70 -44.10 -6.62
CA ASN A 305 -25.12 -44.35 -6.82
C ASN A 305 -25.94 -43.19 -6.22
N LYS A 306 -27.15 -42.94 -6.75
CA LYS A 306 -28.07 -41.97 -6.16
C LYS A 306 -28.26 -42.23 -4.65
N GLY A 307 -28.04 -41.21 -3.82
CA GLY A 307 -28.11 -41.26 -2.36
C GLY A 307 -26.80 -41.66 -1.67
N GLN A 308 -25.79 -42.13 -2.40
CA GLN A 308 -24.50 -42.54 -1.85
C GLN A 308 -23.59 -41.34 -1.60
N SER A 309 -23.24 -41.10 -0.34
CA SER A 309 -22.30 -40.03 0.04
C SER A 309 -20.88 -40.34 -0.47
N PRO A 310 -20.14 -39.34 -0.98
CA PRO A 310 -18.75 -39.53 -1.37
C PRO A 310 -17.88 -39.87 -0.15
N ASN A 311 -16.99 -40.85 -0.27
CA ASN A 311 -15.95 -41.05 0.74
C ASN A 311 -14.81 -40.05 0.49
N HIS A 312 -14.67 -39.10 1.41
CA HIS A 312 -13.63 -38.07 1.39
C HIS A 312 -12.37 -38.48 2.18
N GLY A 313 -12.47 -39.46 3.08
CA GLY A 313 -11.37 -39.87 3.97
C GLY A 313 -10.18 -40.49 3.25
N ASP A 314 -10.34 -40.85 1.98
CA ASP A 314 -9.29 -41.46 1.16
C ASP A 314 -8.34 -40.42 0.54
N ILE A 315 -8.65 -39.12 0.64
CA ILE A 315 -7.83 -38.05 0.06
C ILE A 315 -7.16 -37.29 1.20
N LYS A 316 -5.84 -37.40 1.25
CA LYS A 316 -5.00 -36.68 2.19
C LYS A 316 -4.13 -35.69 1.42
N ALA A 317 -3.69 -34.63 2.08
CA ALA A 317 -2.66 -33.76 1.54
C ALA A 317 -1.40 -33.87 2.39
N ARG A 318 -0.25 -33.77 1.72
CA ARG A 318 1.05 -33.71 2.33
C ARG A 318 1.83 -32.55 1.77
N ASP A 319 2.75 -32.07 2.56
CA ASP A 319 3.80 -31.18 2.16
C ASP A 319 5.13 -31.79 2.60
N GLU A 320 6.21 -31.53 1.85
CA GLU A 320 7.52 -32.13 2.16
C GLU A 320 8.07 -31.66 3.52
N ILE A 321 7.54 -30.56 4.09
CA ILE A 321 8.04 -29.92 5.30
C ILE A 321 6.96 -29.90 6.39
N ASP A 322 5.75 -29.46 6.07
CA ASP A 322 4.65 -29.36 7.03
C ASP A 322 4.00 -30.73 7.33
N GLY A 323 4.38 -31.78 6.60
CA GLY A 323 3.87 -33.13 6.82
C GLY A 323 2.43 -33.29 6.34
N GLU A 324 1.56 -33.95 7.12
CA GLU A 324 0.16 -34.15 6.76
C GLU A 324 -0.64 -32.85 6.97
N LEU A 325 -1.33 -32.41 5.93
CA LEU A 325 -2.08 -31.15 5.90
C LEU A 325 -3.58 -31.41 6.02
N GLN A 326 -4.28 -30.44 6.60
CA GLN A 326 -5.74 -30.42 6.60
C GLN A 326 -6.26 -30.22 5.17
N VAL A 327 -7.18 -31.09 4.76
CA VAL A 327 -7.86 -30.99 3.47
C VAL A 327 -9.24 -30.40 3.70
N THR A 328 -9.51 -29.27 3.07
CA THR A 328 -10.84 -28.67 3.01
C THR A 328 -11.46 -28.90 1.64
N ARG A 329 -12.76 -28.67 1.52
CA ARG A 329 -13.52 -28.82 0.27
C ARG A 329 -14.21 -27.49 -0.02
N ARG A 330 -14.12 -26.99 -1.25
CA ARG A 330 -14.84 -25.76 -1.66
C ARG A 330 -16.31 -26.01 -1.98
N ASN A 331 -16.64 -27.23 -2.35
CA ASN A 331 -17.95 -27.65 -2.85
C ASN A 331 -18.20 -29.13 -2.53
N ASP A 332 -19.46 -29.57 -2.67
CA ASP A 332 -19.87 -30.95 -2.37
C ASP A 332 -20.80 -31.50 -3.46
N VAL A 333 -21.08 -32.80 -3.41
CA VAL A 333 -21.90 -33.55 -4.38
C VAL A 333 -23.35 -33.60 -3.89
N ASN A 334 -24.29 -33.20 -4.75
CA ASN A 334 -25.70 -33.51 -4.50
C ASN A 334 -26.01 -34.94 -4.94
N VAL A 335 -25.86 -35.89 -4.02
CA VAL A 335 -26.01 -37.32 -4.30
C VAL A 335 -27.43 -37.73 -4.70
N ASN A 336 -28.43 -36.88 -4.51
CA ASN A 336 -29.81 -37.19 -4.84
C ASN A 336 -30.18 -36.85 -6.30
N VAL A 337 -29.30 -36.16 -7.01
CA VAL A 337 -29.53 -35.72 -8.39
C VAL A 337 -28.50 -36.42 -9.29
N PRO A 338 -28.93 -37.27 -10.24
CA PRO A 338 -28.01 -37.84 -11.22
C PRO A 338 -27.32 -36.74 -12.01
N GLY A 339 -26.00 -36.84 -12.16
CA GLY A 339 -25.20 -35.77 -12.75
C GLY A 339 -23.72 -35.91 -12.45
N THR A 340 -22.94 -35.03 -13.06
CA THR A 340 -21.49 -34.97 -12.81
C THR A 340 -21.17 -33.73 -11.99
N TYR A 341 -20.47 -33.94 -10.88
CA TYR A 341 -20.07 -32.93 -9.92
C TYR A 341 -18.55 -32.90 -9.88
N VAL A 342 -17.94 -31.74 -9.63
CA VAL A 342 -16.50 -31.66 -9.35
C VAL A 342 -16.37 -31.20 -7.92
N ILE A 343 -15.68 -31.97 -7.09
CA ILE A 343 -15.24 -31.53 -5.78
C ILE A 343 -13.81 -31.03 -5.91
N THR A 344 -13.57 -29.79 -5.49
CA THR A 344 -12.24 -29.21 -5.37
C THR A 344 -11.78 -29.36 -3.92
N TYR A 345 -10.82 -30.26 -3.73
CA TYR A 345 -10.11 -30.42 -2.47
C TYR A 345 -8.97 -29.41 -2.42
N VAL A 346 -8.85 -28.73 -1.29
CA VAL A 346 -7.90 -27.65 -1.08
C VAL A 346 -7.03 -28.01 0.10
N ALA A 347 -5.72 -27.89 -0.09
CA ALA A 347 -4.76 -27.98 0.98
C ALA A 347 -3.89 -26.73 0.97
N THR A 348 -3.76 -26.10 2.13
CA THR A 348 -2.92 -24.92 2.33
C THR A 348 -1.85 -25.30 3.34
N ASN A 349 -0.58 -25.11 2.99
CA ASN A 349 0.52 -25.31 3.92
C ASN A 349 0.58 -24.15 4.95
N ASN A 350 1.37 -24.29 6.01
CA ASN A 350 1.55 -23.18 6.98
C ASN A 350 2.19 -21.94 6.31
N GLY A 351 2.84 -22.19 5.16
CA GLY A 351 3.33 -21.25 4.15
C GLY A 351 2.29 -20.30 3.55
N GLY A 352 1.00 -20.66 3.55
CA GLY A 352 -0.06 -19.96 2.82
C GLY A 352 -0.17 -20.36 1.34
N GLN A 353 0.67 -21.30 0.86
CA GLN A 353 0.58 -21.82 -0.50
C GLN A 353 -0.51 -22.87 -0.59
N GLU A 354 -1.34 -22.76 -1.62
CA GLU A 354 -2.49 -23.60 -1.86
C GLU A 354 -2.26 -24.53 -3.04
N SER A 355 -2.65 -25.81 -2.89
CA SER A 355 -2.83 -26.71 -4.02
C SER A 355 -4.25 -27.23 -4.08
N ASN A 356 -4.72 -27.44 -5.31
CA ASN A 356 -6.07 -27.90 -5.59
C ASN A 356 -6.05 -29.26 -6.27
N LEU A 357 -6.90 -30.18 -5.79
CA LEU A 357 -7.21 -31.44 -6.47
C LEU A 357 -8.68 -31.45 -6.87
N ASN A 358 -8.92 -31.47 -8.18
CA ASN A 358 -10.26 -31.57 -8.74
C ASN A 358 -10.61 -33.04 -8.97
N VAL A 359 -11.66 -33.52 -8.29
CA VAL A 359 -12.18 -34.89 -8.44
C VAL A 359 -13.58 -34.85 -9.00
N GLN A 360 -13.78 -35.53 -10.12
CA GLN A 360 -15.08 -35.63 -10.77
C GLN A 360 -15.88 -36.79 -10.16
N TYR A 361 -17.07 -36.50 -9.65
CA TYR A 361 -18.03 -37.47 -9.13
C TYR A 361 -19.22 -37.60 -10.07
N VAL A 362 -19.47 -38.82 -10.56
CA VAL A 362 -20.60 -39.15 -11.44
C VAL A 362 -21.67 -39.86 -10.62
N VAL A 363 -22.78 -39.18 -10.33
CA VAL A 363 -23.94 -39.75 -9.64
C VAL A 363 -24.84 -40.44 -10.67
N LYS A 364 -24.93 -41.77 -10.59
CA LYS A 364 -25.77 -42.61 -11.47
C LYS A 364 -27.23 -42.60 -11.02
N GLY A 365 -28.15 -42.62 -11.99
CA GLY A 365 -29.57 -42.87 -11.75
C GLY A 365 -29.85 -44.34 -11.34
N PRO A 366 -31.07 -44.68 -10.90
CA PRO A 366 -31.42 -46.04 -10.53
C PRO A 366 -31.23 -46.99 -11.72
N SER A 367 -30.39 -48.01 -11.55
CA SER A 367 -30.15 -49.05 -12.56
C SER A 367 -31.40 -49.93 -12.73
N GLY A 368 -32.06 -49.85 -13.89
CA GLY A 368 -32.95 -50.91 -14.37
C GLY A 368 -32.12 -52.12 -14.79
N GLY A 369 -32.51 -53.31 -14.32
CA GLY A 369 -31.78 -54.55 -14.55
C GLY A 369 -31.67 -54.96 -16.03
N GLY A 370 -30.50 -55.44 -16.41
CA GLY A 370 -30.20 -56.05 -17.71
C GLY A 370 -28.73 -56.46 -17.79
N ALA A 371 -28.47 -57.74 -18.02
CA ALA A 371 -27.17 -58.38 -17.91
C ALA A 371 -26.20 -58.08 -19.07
N GLY A 372 -24.90 -58.07 -18.75
CA GLY A 372 -23.80 -58.55 -19.61
C GLY A 372 -23.40 -57.70 -20.83
N GLY A 373 -22.27 -57.00 -20.73
CA GLY A 373 -21.58 -56.44 -21.90
C GLY A 373 -20.46 -55.49 -21.52
N ALA A 374 -19.26 -55.74 -22.04
CA ALA A 374 -18.01 -55.06 -21.74
C ALA A 374 -18.05 -53.53 -21.85
N GLY A 375 -17.19 -52.89 -21.03
CA GLY A 375 -16.69 -51.52 -21.13
C GLY A 375 -17.25 -50.65 -22.27
N SER A 376 -18.41 -50.05 -22.02
CA SER A 376 -18.82 -48.85 -22.74
C SER A 376 -18.42 -47.67 -21.87
N SER A 377 -17.28 -47.06 -22.20
CA SER A 377 -16.94 -45.71 -21.78
C SER A 377 -18.13 -44.80 -22.06
N ILE A 378 -18.85 -44.38 -21.02
CA ILE A 378 -19.81 -43.28 -21.13
C ILE A 378 -18.97 -42.03 -21.36
N SER A 379 -18.71 -41.73 -22.63
CA SER A 379 -18.22 -40.45 -23.11
C SER A 379 -19.38 -39.45 -23.02
N ILE A 380 -19.45 -38.69 -21.92
CA ILE A 380 -20.30 -37.49 -21.83
C ILE A 380 -19.37 -36.28 -21.88
N THR A 381 -19.72 -35.36 -22.78
CA THR A 381 -18.88 -34.30 -23.32
C THR A 381 -18.88 -33.07 -22.41
N GLU A 382 -17.72 -32.44 -22.22
CA GLU A 382 -17.59 -31.17 -21.50
C GLU A 382 -18.55 -30.09 -22.06
N GLY A 383 -19.36 -29.45 -21.21
CA GLY A 383 -20.20 -28.31 -21.62
C GLY A 383 -21.51 -28.64 -22.34
N GLU A 384 -22.07 -29.84 -22.20
CA GLU A 384 -23.27 -30.27 -22.94
C GLU A 384 -24.52 -29.40 -22.72
N ASN A 385 -24.65 -28.72 -21.58
CA ASN A 385 -25.79 -27.85 -21.28
C ASN A 385 -25.58 -26.40 -21.74
N LEU A 386 -24.38 -26.04 -22.20
CA LEU A 386 -23.99 -24.67 -22.49
C LEU A 386 -23.92 -24.42 -24.00
N ASN A 387 -24.36 -23.23 -24.40
CA ASN A 387 -24.00 -22.63 -25.67
C ASN A 387 -22.68 -21.88 -25.50
N TYR A 388 -21.80 -22.00 -26.48
CA TYR A 388 -20.49 -21.36 -26.46
C TYR A 388 -19.97 -21.13 -27.89
N VAL A 389 -18.99 -20.25 -28.01
CA VAL A 389 -18.24 -20.01 -29.25
C VAL A 389 -16.75 -20.28 -29.01
N GLU A 390 -16.08 -20.81 -30.02
CA GLU A 390 -14.63 -21.04 -30.00
C GLU A 390 -13.93 -19.82 -30.62
N LEU A 391 -13.02 -19.19 -29.89
CA LEU A 391 -12.24 -18.05 -30.35
C LEU A 391 -10.76 -18.37 -30.21
N GLY A 392 -10.12 -18.80 -31.30
CA GLY A 392 -8.74 -19.30 -31.26
C GLY A 392 -8.60 -20.49 -30.29
N ASN A 393 -7.75 -20.32 -29.27
CA ASN A 393 -7.47 -21.33 -28.24
C ASN A 393 -8.38 -21.25 -27.00
N LYS A 394 -9.41 -20.40 -27.00
CA LYS A 394 -10.33 -20.24 -25.87
C LYS A 394 -11.79 -20.47 -26.23
N ILE A 395 -12.58 -20.72 -25.20
CA ILE A 395 -14.03 -20.88 -25.25
C ILE A 395 -14.70 -19.72 -24.52
N VAL A 396 -15.74 -19.16 -25.13
CA VAL A 396 -16.59 -18.12 -24.56
C VAL A 396 -18.01 -18.64 -24.43
N ILE A 397 -18.55 -18.64 -23.21
CA ILE A 397 -19.91 -19.08 -22.94
C ILE A 397 -20.89 -18.02 -23.45
N THR A 398 -21.96 -18.46 -24.12
CA THR A 398 -23.03 -17.59 -24.65
C THR A 398 -24.41 -17.92 -24.08
N GLY A 399 -24.51 -18.91 -23.18
CA GLY A 399 -25.71 -19.19 -22.38
C GLY A 399 -26.00 -20.66 -22.21
N PHE A 400 -27.25 -21.01 -21.92
CA PHE A 400 -27.72 -22.39 -21.93
C PHE A 400 -28.16 -22.84 -23.33
N LYS A 401 -28.03 -24.13 -23.60
CA LYS A 401 -28.81 -24.78 -24.65
C LYS A 401 -30.30 -24.78 -24.26
N PRO A 402 -31.22 -24.74 -25.24
CA PRO A 402 -32.65 -24.74 -24.95
C PRO A 402 -33.07 -25.87 -24.01
N GLY A 403 -33.75 -25.53 -22.90
CA GLY A 403 -34.29 -26.51 -21.94
C GLY A 403 -33.26 -27.13 -21.00
N LYS A 404 -32.03 -26.60 -20.95
CA LYS A 404 -30.94 -27.07 -20.09
C LYS A 404 -30.66 -26.13 -18.90
N GLU A 405 -31.54 -25.19 -18.63
CA GLU A 405 -31.39 -24.21 -17.55
C GLU A 405 -31.45 -24.91 -16.19
N THR A 406 -30.54 -24.54 -15.30
CA THR A 406 -30.38 -25.13 -13.96
C THR A 406 -30.37 -24.05 -12.89
N GLU A 407 -30.72 -24.42 -11.66
CA GLU A 407 -30.55 -23.54 -10.50
C GLU A 407 -29.08 -23.44 -10.06
N ASN A 408 -28.29 -24.47 -10.33
CA ASN A 408 -26.87 -24.52 -10.00
C ASN A 408 -26.06 -24.57 -11.29
N LEU A 409 -25.53 -23.42 -11.71
CA LEU A 409 -24.75 -23.29 -12.92
C LEU A 409 -23.29 -23.63 -12.64
N ILE A 410 -22.77 -24.63 -13.35
CA ILE A 410 -21.35 -24.98 -13.33
C ILE A 410 -20.79 -24.74 -14.73
N ILE A 411 -19.79 -23.87 -14.82
CA ILE A 411 -19.03 -23.64 -16.04
C ILE A 411 -17.69 -24.38 -15.89
N PRO A 412 -17.43 -25.41 -16.72
CA PRO A 412 -16.20 -26.18 -16.64
C PRO A 412 -14.99 -25.34 -17.06
N GLU A 413 -13.81 -25.72 -16.60
CA GLU A 413 -12.56 -25.03 -16.96
C GLU A 413 -12.19 -25.25 -18.45
N MET A 414 -12.57 -26.40 -19.00
CA MET A 414 -12.25 -26.82 -20.36
C MET A 414 -13.53 -27.27 -21.07
N ILE A 415 -13.62 -26.94 -22.36
CA ILE A 415 -14.60 -27.51 -23.29
C ILE A 415 -13.84 -27.89 -24.56
N LYS A 416 -13.90 -29.18 -24.93
CA LYS A 416 -13.20 -29.74 -26.11
C LYS A 416 -11.69 -29.48 -26.08
N GLY A 417 -11.08 -29.59 -24.90
CA GLY A 417 -9.65 -29.35 -24.73
C GLY A 417 -9.22 -27.89 -24.87
N LYS A 418 -10.16 -26.94 -24.96
CA LYS A 418 -9.89 -25.49 -24.94
C LYS A 418 -10.38 -24.87 -23.63
N ARG A 419 -9.64 -23.89 -23.10
CA ARG A 419 -9.95 -23.25 -21.81
C ARG A 419 -11.14 -22.31 -21.93
N VAL A 420 -12.07 -22.40 -20.99
CA VAL A 420 -13.22 -21.50 -20.87
C VAL A 420 -12.82 -20.29 -20.04
N THR A 421 -12.77 -19.12 -20.68
CA THR A 421 -12.18 -17.92 -20.05
C THR A 421 -13.15 -16.75 -19.97
N ASP A 422 -14.23 -16.75 -20.74
CA ASP A 422 -15.13 -15.59 -20.80
C ASP A 422 -16.60 -16.04 -20.78
N ILE A 423 -17.45 -15.20 -20.20
CA ILE A 423 -18.90 -15.26 -20.32
C ILE A 423 -19.34 -14.04 -21.13
N ASN A 424 -20.02 -14.27 -22.25
CA ASN A 424 -20.47 -13.19 -23.12
C ASN A 424 -21.60 -12.37 -22.47
N ALA A 425 -21.81 -11.17 -22.99
CA ALA A 425 -22.93 -10.33 -22.57
C ALA A 425 -24.27 -11.07 -22.72
N ASN A 426 -25.18 -10.85 -21.78
CA ASN A 426 -26.53 -11.43 -21.72
C ASN A 426 -26.62 -12.98 -21.63
N SER A 427 -25.50 -13.72 -21.50
CA SER A 427 -25.49 -15.19 -21.58
C SER A 427 -26.53 -15.90 -20.70
N PHE A 428 -26.76 -15.38 -19.49
CA PHE A 428 -27.68 -15.94 -18.50
C PHE A 428 -28.70 -14.91 -18.00
N LYS A 429 -28.99 -13.89 -18.79
CA LYS A 429 -29.90 -12.80 -18.40
C LYS A 429 -31.34 -13.28 -18.22
N GLN A 430 -31.96 -12.85 -17.13
CA GLN A 430 -33.39 -12.97 -16.84
C GLN A 430 -33.95 -14.39 -16.91
N LEU A 431 -33.12 -15.39 -16.57
CA LEU A 431 -33.58 -16.77 -16.50
C LEU A 431 -34.43 -17.04 -15.27
N ASN A 432 -34.37 -16.17 -14.25
CA ASN A 432 -35.13 -16.26 -12.99
C ASN A 432 -34.97 -17.62 -12.28
N LYS A 433 -33.86 -18.32 -12.53
CA LYS A 433 -33.66 -19.70 -12.09
C LYS A 433 -32.34 -19.93 -11.38
N ILE A 434 -31.26 -19.29 -11.83
CA ILE A 434 -29.91 -19.52 -11.30
C ILE A 434 -29.81 -18.96 -9.88
N LYS A 435 -29.46 -19.83 -8.93
CA LYS A 435 -29.23 -19.51 -7.52
C LYS A 435 -27.73 -19.55 -7.17
N THR A 436 -26.96 -20.43 -7.80
CA THR A 436 -25.52 -20.55 -7.56
C THR A 436 -24.75 -20.60 -8.88
N VAL A 437 -23.54 -20.03 -8.89
CA VAL A 437 -22.63 -20.09 -10.04
C VAL A 437 -21.24 -20.52 -9.59
N ILE A 438 -20.71 -21.57 -10.22
CA ILE A 438 -19.32 -22.02 -10.08
C ILE A 438 -18.64 -21.89 -11.43
N ALA A 439 -17.65 -21.00 -11.51
CA ALA A 439 -16.95 -20.66 -12.75
C ALA A 439 -15.47 -20.28 -12.49
N PRO A 440 -14.64 -21.21 -12.00
CA PRO A 440 -13.33 -20.90 -11.42
C PRO A 440 -12.30 -20.38 -12.43
N SER A 441 -12.44 -20.70 -13.73
CA SER A 441 -11.52 -20.30 -14.80
C SER A 441 -11.91 -19.01 -15.52
N ILE A 442 -13.09 -18.45 -15.25
CA ILE A 442 -13.57 -17.27 -15.95
C ILE A 442 -12.74 -16.06 -15.56
N GLU A 443 -12.21 -15.36 -16.57
CA GLU A 443 -11.43 -14.13 -16.43
C GLU A 443 -12.27 -12.90 -16.74
N LYS A 444 -13.30 -13.02 -17.59
CA LYS A 444 -14.14 -11.89 -18.01
C LYS A 444 -15.62 -12.25 -18.01
N ILE A 445 -16.42 -11.36 -17.42
CA ILE A 445 -17.89 -11.43 -17.44
C ILE A 445 -18.41 -10.24 -18.24
N GLY A 446 -19.17 -10.51 -19.29
CA GLY A 446 -19.78 -9.49 -20.13
C GLY A 446 -20.98 -8.80 -19.49
N ASP A 447 -21.43 -7.73 -20.15
CA ASP A 447 -22.54 -6.91 -19.65
C ASP A 447 -23.83 -7.70 -19.53
N ASN A 448 -24.58 -7.46 -18.45
CA ASN A 448 -25.84 -8.11 -18.15
C ASN A 448 -25.77 -9.65 -18.08
N ALA A 449 -24.58 -10.26 -18.02
CA ALA A 449 -24.41 -11.70 -18.17
C ALA A 449 -25.29 -12.52 -17.22
N PHE A 450 -25.49 -12.07 -15.99
CA PHE A 450 -26.32 -12.71 -14.96
C PHE A 450 -27.46 -11.81 -14.46
N GLN A 451 -27.80 -10.75 -15.18
CA GLN A 451 -28.84 -9.81 -14.77
C GLN A 451 -30.17 -10.54 -14.48
N GLY A 452 -30.84 -10.20 -13.37
CA GLY A 452 -32.22 -10.64 -13.12
C GLY A 452 -32.34 -12.13 -12.80
N ASN A 453 -31.49 -12.66 -11.93
CA ASN A 453 -31.57 -14.02 -11.42
C ASN A 453 -31.63 -14.03 -9.89
N PRO A 454 -32.07 -15.11 -9.24
CA PRO A 454 -32.01 -15.22 -7.80
C PRO A 454 -30.63 -15.70 -7.30
N ILE A 455 -29.51 -15.19 -7.86
CA ILE A 455 -28.16 -15.67 -7.49
C ILE A 455 -27.82 -15.24 -6.06
N GLN A 456 -27.51 -16.22 -5.22
CA GLN A 456 -27.19 -16.04 -3.80
C GLN A 456 -25.69 -16.21 -3.54
N SER A 457 -24.99 -17.00 -4.36
CA SER A 457 -23.55 -17.22 -4.23
C SER A 457 -22.85 -17.40 -5.59
N ILE A 458 -21.59 -16.97 -5.64
CA ILE A 458 -20.70 -17.15 -6.77
C ILE A 458 -19.33 -17.68 -6.30
N ASP A 459 -18.73 -18.57 -7.07
CA ASP A 459 -17.33 -18.97 -6.97
C ASP A 459 -16.62 -18.66 -8.30
N MET A 460 -15.78 -17.62 -8.28
CA MET A 460 -15.25 -16.95 -9.46
C MET A 460 -13.82 -16.43 -9.24
N GLY A 461 -12.94 -17.29 -8.71
CA GLY A 461 -11.59 -16.90 -8.26
C GLY A 461 -10.69 -16.24 -9.33
N SER A 462 -10.88 -16.52 -10.62
CA SER A 462 -10.01 -15.99 -11.69
C SER A 462 -10.52 -14.71 -12.37
N VAL A 463 -11.68 -14.19 -11.97
CA VAL A 463 -12.30 -13.05 -12.69
C VAL A 463 -11.45 -11.80 -12.51
N LYS A 464 -11.17 -11.13 -13.63
CA LYS A 464 -10.41 -9.87 -13.72
C LYS A 464 -11.31 -8.69 -14.00
N THR A 465 -12.34 -8.87 -14.83
CA THR A 465 -13.24 -7.79 -15.25
C THR A 465 -14.70 -8.21 -15.20
N ILE A 466 -15.53 -7.35 -14.62
CA ILE A 466 -16.99 -7.51 -14.58
C ILE A 466 -17.63 -6.37 -15.39
N GLY A 467 -18.44 -6.75 -16.36
CA GLY A 467 -19.18 -5.83 -17.23
C GLY A 467 -20.33 -5.11 -16.53
N ASP A 468 -20.94 -4.18 -17.27
CA ASP A 468 -22.04 -3.35 -16.79
C ASP A 468 -23.27 -4.21 -16.50
N ASN A 469 -23.94 -3.96 -15.37
CA ASN A 469 -25.12 -4.68 -14.91
C ASN A 469 -24.96 -6.21 -14.83
N ALA A 470 -23.73 -6.73 -14.81
CA ALA A 470 -23.46 -8.17 -14.91
C ALA A 470 -24.25 -8.99 -13.88
N PHE A 471 -24.36 -8.51 -12.64
CA PHE A 471 -25.16 -9.09 -11.55
C PHE A 471 -26.28 -8.14 -11.07
N PHE A 472 -26.74 -7.22 -11.92
CA PHE A 472 -27.88 -6.36 -11.59
C PHE A 472 -29.11 -7.19 -11.23
N ASN A 473 -29.83 -6.81 -10.17
CA ASN A 473 -31.05 -7.49 -9.73
C ASN A 473 -30.81 -8.98 -9.39
N ASN A 474 -29.88 -9.25 -8.48
CA ASN A 474 -29.61 -10.59 -7.93
C ASN A 474 -29.91 -10.67 -6.43
N GLN A 475 -29.41 -11.67 -5.70
CA GLN A 475 -29.65 -11.88 -4.26
C GLN A 475 -28.33 -12.18 -3.50
N LEU A 476 -27.20 -11.69 -4.01
CA LEU A 476 -25.89 -11.97 -3.42
C LEU A 476 -25.78 -11.34 -2.03
N THR A 477 -25.24 -12.08 -1.07
CA THR A 477 -25.05 -11.60 0.32
C THR A 477 -23.61 -11.19 0.63
N SER A 478 -22.65 -11.76 -0.11
CA SER A 478 -21.23 -11.41 -0.05
C SER A 478 -20.55 -11.75 -1.37
N ILE A 479 -19.40 -11.11 -1.63
CA ILE A 479 -18.51 -11.46 -2.74
C ILE A 479 -17.04 -11.39 -2.30
N THR A 480 -16.25 -12.35 -2.77
CA THR A 480 -14.79 -12.35 -2.65
C THR A 480 -14.22 -12.53 -4.05
N LEU A 481 -13.58 -11.47 -4.56
CA LEU A 481 -13.10 -11.40 -5.94
C LEU A 481 -11.64 -10.89 -5.95
N PRO A 482 -10.67 -11.78 -5.66
CA PRO A 482 -9.29 -11.36 -5.38
C PRO A 482 -8.58 -10.77 -6.59
N ASN A 483 -8.98 -11.14 -7.81
CA ASN A 483 -8.28 -10.76 -9.04
C ASN A 483 -8.99 -9.67 -9.85
N VAL A 484 -10.14 -9.18 -9.39
CA VAL A 484 -10.91 -8.17 -10.12
C VAL A 484 -10.22 -6.82 -10.03
N THR A 485 -9.98 -6.21 -11.18
CA THR A 485 -9.40 -4.86 -11.30
C THR A 485 -10.43 -3.82 -11.73
N ASN A 486 -11.48 -4.22 -12.45
CA ASN A 486 -12.51 -3.32 -12.98
C ASN A 486 -13.93 -3.86 -12.75
N ILE A 487 -14.78 -3.02 -12.18
CA ILE A 487 -16.21 -3.29 -11.97
C ILE A 487 -17.05 -2.28 -12.77
N GLY A 488 -17.86 -2.79 -13.69
CA GLY A 488 -18.75 -2.00 -14.54
C GLY A 488 -19.87 -1.27 -13.79
N SER A 489 -20.53 -0.37 -14.51
CA SER A 489 -21.66 0.40 -14.00
C SER A 489 -22.83 -0.53 -13.66
N GLY A 490 -23.44 -0.32 -12.50
CA GLY A 490 -24.58 -1.12 -12.03
C GLY A 490 -24.28 -2.61 -11.82
N ALA A 491 -23.02 -3.04 -11.83
CA ALA A 491 -22.64 -4.46 -11.82
C ALA A 491 -23.32 -5.27 -10.72
N PHE A 492 -23.49 -4.70 -9.52
CA PHE A 492 -24.17 -5.33 -8.37
C PHE A 492 -25.36 -4.48 -7.88
N PHE A 493 -25.93 -3.64 -8.75
CA PHE A 493 -27.04 -2.76 -8.40
C PHE A 493 -28.33 -3.56 -8.15
N ASN A 494 -29.07 -3.17 -7.10
CA ASN A 494 -30.45 -3.54 -6.79
C ASN A 494 -30.69 -5.02 -6.44
N ASN A 495 -31.54 -5.26 -5.44
CA ASN A 495 -31.96 -6.57 -4.89
C ASN A 495 -30.85 -7.50 -4.38
N ASN A 496 -29.58 -7.23 -4.70
CA ASN A 496 -28.46 -7.77 -3.97
C ASN A 496 -28.54 -7.32 -2.50
N GLN A 497 -28.06 -8.18 -1.62
CA GLN A 497 -28.11 -8.02 -0.17
C GLN A 497 -26.69 -8.02 0.39
N LEU A 498 -25.74 -7.44 -0.36
CA LEU A 498 -24.32 -7.47 -0.02
C LEU A 498 -24.11 -6.76 1.31
N THR A 499 -23.64 -7.51 2.30
CA THR A 499 -23.23 -6.97 3.61
C THR A 499 -21.73 -6.73 3.69
N SER A 500 -20.95 -7.47 2.88
CA SER A 500 -19.50 -7.41 2.81
C SER A 500 -18.98 -7.69 1.40
N ILE A 501 -17.85 -7.07 1.07
CA ILE A 501 -17.12 -7.27 -0.19
C ILE A 501 -15.61 -7.36 0.10
N THR A 502 -14.91 -8.24 -0.62
CA THR A 502 -13.45 -8.34 -0.58
C THR A 502 -12.89 -8.14 -1.99
N LEU A 503 -12.31 -6.96 -2.23
CA LEU A 503 -11.90 -6.45 -3.55
C LEU A 503 -10.48 -5.83 -3.50
N PRO A 504 -9.43 -6.62 -3.21
CA PRO A 504 -8.10 -6.08 -2.92
C PRO A 504 -7.45 -5.38 -4.12
N ASN A 505 -7.76 -5.79 -5.35
CA ASN A 505 -7.08 -5.34 -6.56
C ASN A 505 -7.92 -4.39 -7.44
N VAL A 506 -9.12 -3.99 -6.98
CA VAL A 506 -9.98 -3.11 -7.77
C VAL A 506 -9.39 -1.71 -7.85
N THR A 507 -9.26 -1.20 -9.07
CA THR A 507 -8.78 0.16 -9.35
C THR A 507 -9.91 1.09 -9.80
N ASN A 508 -10.99 0.54 -10.36
CA ASN A 508 -12.12 1.30 -10.88
C ASN A 508 -13.48 0.70 -10.46
N ILE A 509 -14.36 1.58 -9.99
CA ILE A 509 -15.76 1.27 -9.63
C ILE A 509 -16.69 2.15 -10.46
N GLY A 510 -17.45 1.51 -11.36
CA GLY A 510 -18.42 2.17 -12.23
C GLY A 510 -19.60 2.80 -11.48
N SER A 511 -20.37 3.61 -12.21
CA SER A 511 -21.53 4.32 -11.67
C SER A 511 -22.58 3.33 -11.16
N GLY A 512 -23.10 3.56 -9.95
CA GLY A 512 -24.11 2.72 -9.32
C GLY A 512 -23.67 1.27 -9.04
N ALA A 513 -22.38 0.92 -9.15
CA ALA A 513 -21.92 -0.47 -9.10
C ALA A 513 -22.42 -1.25 -7.87
N PHE A 514 -22.51 -0.61 -6.70
CA PHE A 514 -23.00 -1.19 -5.44
C PHE A 514 -24.22 -0.45 -4.88
N LYS A 515 -24.96 0.27 -5.75
CA LYS A 515 -26.18 0.99 -5.34
C LYS A 515 -27.23 0.04 -4.76
N ASN A 516 -27.98 0.50 -3.75
CA ASN A 516 -29.06 -0.27 -3.10
C ASN A 516 -28.58 -1.64 -2.56
N ASN A 517 -27.56 -1.64 -1.71
CA ASN A 517 -27.06 -2.83 -1.01
C ASN A 517 -27.10 -2.60 0.51
N GLN A 518 -26.48 -3.50 1.29
CA GLN A 518 -26.49 -3.48 2.76
C GLN A 518 -25.07 -3.38 3.34
N LEU A 519 -24.14 -2.78 2.59
CA LEU A 519 -22.73 -2.74 2.98
C LEU A 519 -22.57 -1.91 4.25
N THR A 520 -21.85 -2.47 5.22
CA THR A 520 -21.59 -1.81 6.52
C THR A 520 -20.19 -1.21 6.58
N SER A 521 -19.23 -1.76 5.85
CA SER A 521 -17.87 -1.24 5.72
C SER A 521 -17.27 -1.62 4.37
N ILE A 522 -16.34 -0.80 3.88
CA ILE A 522 -15.53 -1.11 2.69
C ILE A 522 -14.07 -0.68 2.88
N THR A 523 -13.16 -1.49 2.35
CA THR A 523 -11.74 -1.16 2.21
C THR A 523 -11.35 -1.31 0.76
N LEU A 524 -10.93 -0.21 0.13
CA LEU A 524 -10.61 -0.14 -1.29
C LEU A 524 -9.21 0.45 -1.46
N PRO A 525 -8.15 -0.36 -1.31
CA PRO A 525 -6.78 0.15 -1.21
C PRO A 525 -6.27 0.76 -2.52
N ASN A 526 -6.74 0.26 -3.67
CA ASN A 526 -6.19 0.61 -4.99
C ASN A 526 -7.13 1.47 -5.85
N VAL A 527 -8.32 1.81 -5.35
CA VAL A 527 -9.30 2.58 -6.13
C VAL A 527 -8.88 4.04 -6.22
N THR A 528 -8.84 4.57 -7.44
CA THR A 528 -8.51 5.98 -7.70
C THR A 528 -9.75 6.85 -7.93
N THR A 529 -10.85 6.25 -8.39
CA THR A 529 -12.08 6.97 -8.74
C THR A 529 -13.31 6.21 -8.29
N ILE A 530 -14.27 6.91 -7.69
CA ILE A 530 -15.57 6.38 -7.30
C ILE A 530 -16.64 6.96 -8.24
N GLY A 531 -17.34 6.09 -8.97
CA GLY A 531 -18.39 6.50 -9.90
C GLY A 531 -19.61 7.15 -9.23
N THR A 532 -20.43 7.84 -10.04
CA THR A 532 -21.71 8.43 -9.63
C THR A 532 -22.59 7.38 -8.97
N GLU A 533 -23.14 7.68 -7.79
CA GLU A 533 -24.01 6.79 -7.01
C GLU A 533 -23.44 5.40 -6.67
N ALA A 534 -22.12 5.19 -6.80
CA ALA A 534 -21.51 3.87 -6.67
C ALA A 534 -21.90 3.12 -5.39
N PHE A 535 -22.05 3.83 -4.27
CA PHE A 535 -22.47 3.30 -2.96
C PHE A 535 -23.74 3.98 -2.43
N PHE A 536 -24.56 4.55 -3.31
CA PHE A 536 -25.85 5.14 -2.93
C PHE A 536 -26.72 4.11 -2.19
N ASN A 537 -27.39 4.53 -1.11
CA ASN A 537 -28.31 3.70 -0.34
C ASN A 537 -27.69 2.37 0.13
N ASN A 538 -26.64 2.50 0.94
CA ASN A 538 -26.02 1.41 1.69
C ASN A 538 -26.17 1.67 3.20
N GLN A 539 -25.41 0.98 4.06
CA GLN A 539 -25.43 1.13 5.51
C GLN A 539 -24.03 1.43 6.07
N LEU A 540 -23.17 2.08 5.26
CA LEU A 540 -21.75 2.22 5.58
C LEU A 540 -21.55 3.05 6.84
N THR A 541 -20.84 2.50 7.82
CA THR A 541 -20.42 3.22 9.03
C THR A 541 -18.97 3.69 8.92
N SER A 542 -18.17 3.04 8.07
CA SER A 542 -16.78 3.37 7.81
C SER A 542 -16.36 3.05 6.37
N ILE A 543 -15.42 3.84 5.85
CA ILE A 543 -14.77 3.63 4.56
C ILE A 543 -13.27 3.90 4.67
N THR A 544 -12.45 3.13 3.95
CA THR A 544 -11.01 3.39 3.79
C THR A 544 -10.66 3.56 2.32
N LEU A 545 -10.34 4.81 1.93
CA LEU A 545 -10.12 5.25 0.54
C LEU A 545 -8.78 6.00 0.39
N PRO A 546 -7.62 5.33 0.51
CA PRO A 546 -6.33 6.01 0.59
C PRO A 546 -5.92 6.71 -0.71
N ASN A 547 -6.33 6.18 -1.86
CA ASN A 547 -5.83 6.60 -3.17
C ASN A 547 -6.88 7.31 -4.04
N VAL A 548 -8.09 7.54 -3.52
CA VAL A 548 -9.16 8.17 -4.29
C VAL A 548 -8.86 9.65 -4.52
N THR A 549 -8.95 10.09 -5.78
CA THR A 549 -8.77 11.49 -6.18
C THR A 549 -10.08 12.17 -6.59
N ASN A 550 -11.06 11.38 -7.03
CA ASN A 550 -12.37 11.87 -7.49
C ASN A 550 -13.53 11.04 -6.93
N ILE A 551 -14.54 11.74 -6.41
CA ILE A 551 -15.78 11.14 -5.89
C ILE A 551 -16.96 11.67 -6.71
N GLY A 552 -17.65 10.77 -7.42
CA GLY A 552 -18.81 11.11 -8.24
C GLY A 552 -20.03 11.58 -7.45
N SER A 553 -20.97 12.21 -8.16
CA SER A 553 -22.22 12.71 -7.55
C SER A 553 -23.00 11.59 -6.88
N GLY A 554 -23.52 11.84 -5.69
CA GLY A 554 -24.32 10.90 -4.91
C GLY A 554 -23.60 9.62 -4.48
N ALA A 555 -22.27 9.53 -4.62
CA ALA A 555 -21.50 8.31 -4.39
C ALA A 555 -21.81 7.61 -3.06
N PHE A 556 -21.98 8.37 -1.97
CA PHE A 556 -22.32 7.87 -0.63
C PHE A 556 -23.64 8.44 -0.11
N PHE A 557 -24.52 8.89 -1.00
CA PHE A 557 -25.79 9.52 -0.63
C PHE A 557 -26.80 8.50 -0.10
N ASN A 558 -27.52 8.90 0.94
CA ASN A 558 -28.71 8.25 1.51
C ASN A 558 -28.43 6.91 2.22
N ASN A 559 -29.06 6.70 3.39
CA ASN A 559 -28.99 5.52 4.27
C ASN A 559 -27.60 5.08 4.77
N ASN A 560 -26.52 5.61 4.22
CA ASN A 560 -25.19 5.50 4.81
C ASN A 560 -25.16 6.22 6.17
N GLN A 561 -24.30 5.73 7.05
CA GLN A 561 -24.23 6.14 8.45
C GLN A 561 -22.80 6.57 8.82
N LEU A 562 -22.07 7.14 7.86
CA LEU A 562 -20.67 7.53 8.04
C LEU A 562 -20.56 8.59 9.13
N THR A 563 -19.70 8.35 10.11
CA THR A 563 -19.47 9.26 11.24
C THR A 563 -18.21 10.11 11.07
N SER A 564 -17.21 9.58 10.37
CA SER A 564 -15.99 10.29 10.03
C SER A 564 -15.41 9.74 8.73
N ILE A 565 -14.72 10.60 7.97
CA ILE A 565 -13.99 10.19 6.77
C ILE A 565 -12.68 10.98 6.65
N THR A 566 -11.64 10.28 6.18
CA THR A 566 -10.35 10.89 5.81
C THR A 566 -10.15 10.70 4.32
N LEU A 567 -9.99 11.81 3.60
CA LEU A 567 -9.86 11.84 2.14
C LEU A 567 -8.55 12.53 1.75
N PRO A 568 -7.40 11.86 1.89
CA PRO A 568 -6.09 12.52 1.82
C PRO A 568 -5.77 13.05 0.41
N ASN A 569 -6.26 12.38 -0.64
CA ASN A 569 -5.88 12.67 -2.02
C ASN A 569 -7.02 13.22 -2.88
N VAL A 570 -8.21 13.41 -2.31
CA VAL A 570 -9.39 13.84 -3.08
C VAL A 570 -9.26 15.31 -3.46
N THR A 571 -9.42 15.59 -4.75
CA THR A 571 -9.42 16.96 -5.30
C THR A 571 -10.82 17.42 -5.69
N ASN A 572 -11.71 16.50 -6.07
CA ASN A 572 -13.05 16.79 -6.56
C ASN A 572 -14.10 15.92 -5.86
N ILE A 573 -15.17 16.56 -5.39
CA ILE A 573 -16.33 15.92 -4.75
C ILE A 573 -17.59 16.35 -5.49
N GLY A 574 -18.33 15.39 -6.05
CA GLY A 574 -19.56 15.64 -6.81
C GLY A 574 -20.77 16.02 -5.95
N ASP A 575 -21.85 16.40 -6.63
CA ASP A 575 -23.10 16.84 -5.99
C ASP A 575 -23.70 15.74 -5.10
N ASN A 576 -24.25 16.11 -3.94
CA ASN A 576 -24.86 15.20 -2.97
C ASN A 576 -23.93 14.07 -2.47
N ALA A 577 -22.62 14.07 -2.77
CA ALA A 577 -21.75 12.90 -2.58
C ALA A 577 -21.81 12.28 -1.17
N PHE A 578 -21.91 13.11 -0.13
CA PHE A 578 -22.01 12.70 1.27
C PHE A 578 -23.29 13.21 1.96
N LYS A 579 -24.31 13.59 1.20
CA LYS A 579 -25.57 14.08 1.75
C LYS A 579 -26.26 13.01 2.61
N ASN A 580 -27.01 13.44 3.63
CA ASN A 580 -27.78 12.56 4.53
C ASN A 580 -26.91 11.44 5.17
N ASN A 581 -25.78 11.82 5.76
CA ASN A 581 -24.91 10.95 6.54
C ASN A 581 -24.88 11.42 8.01
N LYS A 582 -23.96 10.86 8.82
CA LYS A 582 -23.80 11.20 10.24
C LYS A 582 -22.43 11.83 10.52
N LEU A 583 -21.82 12.48 9.53
CA LEU A 583 -20.43 12.95 9.62
C LEU A 583 -20.33 14.00 10.72
N THR A 584 -19.48 13.76 11.73
CA THR A 584 -19.16 14.72 12.79
C THR A 584 -17.86 15.47 12.50
N SER A 585 -16.99 14.86 11.72
CA SER A 585 -15.70 15.41 11.30
C SER A 585 -15.32 14.95 9.88
N ILE A 586 -14.54 15.78 9.20
CA ILE A 586 -14.02 15.52 7.87
C ILE A 586 -12.67 16.22 7.68
N THR A 587 -11.73 15.55 7.00
CA THR A 587 -10.43 16.14 6.62
C THR A 587 -10.28 16.17 5.11
N LEU A 588 -10.22 17.38 4.54
CA LEU A 588 -10.18 17.67 3.09
C LEU A 588 -8.95 18.52 2.71
N PRO A 589 -7.72 17.99 2.76
CA PRO A 589 -6.51 18.81 2.60
C PRO A 589 -6.33 19.31 1.16
N ASN A 590 -6.76 18.53 0.17
CA ASN A 590 -6.45 18.76 -1.25
C ASN A 590 -7.69 19.10 -2.11
N VAL A 591 -8.87 19.21 -1.50
CA VAL A 591 -10.10 19.46 -2.24
C VAL A 591 -10.12 20.87 -2.81
N THR A 592 -10.36 20.97 -4.12
CA THR A 592 -10.50 22.23 -4.86
C THR A 592 -11.93 22.49 -5.30
N THR A 593 -12.72 21.43 -5.54
CA THR A 593 -14.13 21.54 -5.95
C THR A 593 -15.04 20.69 -5.08
N ILE A 594 -16.16 21.28 -4.67
CA ILE A 594 -17.23 20.63 -3.90
C ILE A 594 -18.55 20.91 -4.61
N GLY A 595 -19.27 19.86 -4.96
CA GLY A 595 -20.57 19.93 -5.61
C GLY A 595 -21.70 20.41 -4.70
N THR A 596 -22.81 20.76 -5.32
CA THR A 596 -24.04 21.21 -4.65
C THR A 596 -24.52 20.14 -3.66
N ASP A 597 -24.96 20.56 -2.47
CA ASP A 597 -25.54 19.68 -1.44
C ASP A 597 -24.56 18.60 -0.90
N ALA A 598 -23.26 18.63 -1.27
CA ALA A 598 -22.34 17.51 -1.08
C ALA A 598 -22.21 17.04 0.38
N PHE A 599 -22.30 17.95 1.36
CA PHE A 599 -22.19 17.66 2.80
C PHE A 599 -23.44 18.04 3.60
N SER A 600 -24.56 18.24 2.93
CA SER A 600 -25.81 18.63 3.56
C SER A 600 -26.42 17.53 4.41
N SER A 601 -27.16 17.93 5.45
CA SER A 601 -27.83 17.02 6.40
C SER A 601 -26.84 16.03 7.02
N ASN A 602 -25.79 16.58 7.64
CA ASN A 602 -24.77 15.85 8.41
C ASN A 602 -24.73 16.41 9.85
N GLN A 603 -23.68 16.06 10.61
CA GLN A 603 -23.50 16.47 12.00
C GLN A 603 -22.17 17.22 12.20
N LEU A 604 -21.64 17.84 11.14
CA LEU A 604 -20.32 18.46 11.16
C LEU A 604 -20.31 19.61 12.16
N THR A 605 -19.30 19.63 13.04
CA THR A 605 -19.15 20.67 14.07
C THR A 605 -18.15 21.76 13.68
N SER A 606 -17.18 21.41 12.83
CA SER A 606 -16.23 22.33 12.25
C SER A 606 -15.78 21.86 10.88
N ILE A 607 -15.25 22.77 10.07
CA ILE A 607 -14.61 22.42 8.80
C ILE A 607 -13.49 23.41 8.43
N THR A 608 -12.43 22.88 7.83
CA THR A 608 -11.33 23.65 7.24
C THR A 608 -11.22 23.32 5.76
N LEU A 609 -11.27 24.35 4.90
CA LEU A 609 -11.22 24.21 3.44
C LEU A 609 -10.06 25.05 2.88
N PRO A 610 -8.83 24.53 2.89
CA PRO A 610 -7.64 25.34 2.58
C PRO A 610 -7.60 25.77 1.11
N ASN A 611 -8.08 24.95 0.17
CA ASN A 611 -7.88 25.16 -1.27
C ASN A 611 -9.16 25.47 -2.04
N VAL A 612 -10.32 25.49 -1.37
CA VAL A 612 -11.62 25.71 -2.03
C VAL A 612 -11.85 27.21 -2.26
N THR A 613 -12.22 27.57 -3.49
CA THR A 613 -12.53 28.96 -3.88
C THR A 613 -14.01 29.25 -3.99
N ASN A 614 -14.84 28.21 -4.18
CA ASN A 614 -16.29 28.34 -4.35
C ASN A 614 -17.02 27.33 -3.45
N ILE A 615 -17.98 27.82 -2.67
CA ILE A 615 -18.93 26.97 -1.94
C ILE A 615 -20.25 27.02 -2.70
N GLY A 616 -20.68 25.88 -3.25
CA GLY A 616 -21.92 25.77 -4.01
C GLY A 616 -23.18 25.80 -3.14
N ASP A 617 -24.33 25.78 -3.79
CA ASP A 617 -25.62 25.86 -3.11
C ASP A 617 -25.81 24.66 -2.17
N TYR A 618 -26.44 24.91 -1.02
CA TYR A 618 -26.77 23.90 0.00
C TYR A 618 -25.59 23.09 0.57
N THR A 619 -24.34 23.38 0.20
CA THR A 619 -23.18 22.49 0.41
C THR A 619 -23.06 21.96 1.85
N PHE A 620 -23.24 22.84 2.84
CA PHE A 620 -23.16 22.53 4.27
C PHE A 620 -24.47 22.81 5.03
N LYS A 621 -25.61 22.84 4.31
CA LYS A 621 -26.93 22.99 4.91
C LYS A 621 -27.21 21.92 5.97
N ASN A 622 -27.97 22.26 7.00
CA ASN A 622 -28.43 21.34 8.05
C ASN A 622 -27.25 20.56 8.68
N ASN A 623 -26.30 21.29 9.25
CA ASN A 623 -25.16 20.73 9.99
C ASN A 623 -25.14 21.31 11.41
N GLN A 624 -24.05 21.08 12.15
CA GLN A 624 -23.86 21.56 13.51
C GLN A 624 -22.66 22.51 13.62
N LEU A 625 -22.31 23.19 12.52
CA LEU A 625 -21.06 23.95 12.43
C LEU A 625 -21.08 25.11 13.43
N THR A 626 -20.12 25.13 14.34
CA THR A 626 -19.88 26.26 15.26
C THR A 626 -18.73 27.14 14.80
N SER A 627 -17.85 26.62 13.95
CA SER A 627 -16.70 27.33 13.39
C SER A 627 -16.36 26.84 11.98
N ILE A 628 -15.86 27.75 11.14
CA ILE A 628 -15.47 27.46 9.75
C ILE A 628 -14.25 28.33 9.41
N THR A 629 -13.27 27.74 8.72
CA THR A 629 -12.11 28.47 8.18
C THR A 629 -12.12 28.43 6.64
N LEU A 630 -12.29 29.61 6.02
CA LEU A 630 -12.45 29.80 4.56
C LEU A 630 -11.39 30.75 3.99
N PRO A 631 -10.10 30.37 3.94
CA PRO A 631 -9.02 31.29 3.58
C PRO A 631 -9.11 31.80 2.14
N ASN A 632 -9.59 30.96 1.21
CA ASN A 632 -9.53 31.24 -0.23
C ASN A 632 -10.90 31.36 -0.91
N VAL A 633 -12.00 31.24 -0.15
CA VAL A 633 -13.36 31.30 -0.73
C VAL A 633 -13.68 32.71 -1.19
N THR A 634 -14.15 32.83 -2.44
CA THR A 634 -14.62 34.07 -3.04
C THR A 634 -16.14 34.09 -3.24
N ASN A 635 -16.78 32.94 -3.43
CA ASN A 635 -18.22 32.85 -3.66
C ASN A 635 -18.88 31.83 -2.72
N ILE A 636 -20.01 32.24 -2.13
CA ILE A 636 -20.85 31.41 -1.27
C ILE A 636 -22.25 31.38 -1.89
N GLY A 637 -22.69 30.19 -2.31
CA GLY A 637 -23.97 29.96 -2.96
C GLY A 637 -25.19 30.01 -2.03
N ASP A 638 -26.35 29.77 -2.61
CA ASP A 638 -27.63 29.87 -1.94
C ASP A 638 -27.75 28.79 -0.87
N TYR A 639 -28.27 29.15 0.31
CA TYR A 639 -28.46 28.24 1.45
C TYR A 639 -27.20 27.45 1.89
N ALA A 640 -26.00 27.84 1.47
CA ALA A 640 -24.76 27.07 1.62
C ALA A 640 -24.48 26.62 3.07
N PHE A 641 -24.80 27.46 4.05
CA PHE A 641 -24.64 27.22 5.49
C PHE A 641 -25.97 27.36 6.25
N GLN A 642 -27.12 27.20 5.58
CA GLN A 642 -28.44 27.27 6.22
C GLN A 642 -28.55 26.25 7.37
N ASN A 643 -29.20 26.63 8.48
CA ASN A 643 -29.47 25.78 9.64
C ASN A 643 -28.17 25.16 10.21
N ASN A 644 -27.29 26.02 10.71
CA ASN A 644 -26.06 25.66 11.41
C ASN A 644 -26.02 26.37 12.78
N LYS A 645 -24.87 26.36 13.46
CA LYS A 645 -24.67 26.95 14.80
C LYS A 645 -23.57 28.00 14.82
N LEU A 646 -23.34 28.68 13.69
CA LEU A 646 -22.27 29.66 13.56
C LEU A 646 -22.59 30.91 14.37
N THR A 647 -21.66 31.34 15.20
CA THR A 647 -21.76 32.60 15.97
C THR A 647 -20.94 33.72 15.36
N SER A 648 -19.90 33.39 14.60
CA SER A 648 -19.02 34.32 13.92
C SER A 648 -18.43 33.69 12.65
N ILE A 649 -17.97 34.54 11.73
CA ILE A 649 -17.34 34.11 10.48
C ILE A 649 -16.35 35.17 10.00
N THR A 650 -15.22 34.72 9.44
CA THR A 650 -14.27 35.60 8.74
C THR A 650 -14.46 35.45 7.23
N LEU A 651 -14.73 36.55 6.54
CA LEU A 651 -15.12 36.57 5.12
C LEU A 651 -14.11 37.30 4.21
N SER A 652 -12.83 37.40 4.62
CA SER A 652 -11.84 38.32 4.04
C SER A 652 -11.73 38.35 2.50
N ASN A 653 -11.97 37.23 1.81
CA ASN A 653 -11.85 37.12 0.36
C ASN A 653 -13.19 37.01 -0.39
N VAL A 654 -14.32 36.99 0.33
CA VAL A 654 -15.64 36.76 -0.26
C VAL A 654 -16.11 37.98 -1.04
N THR A 655 -16.51 37.76 -2.30
CA THR A 655 -17.05 38.76 -3.21
C THR A 655 -18.56 38.62 -3.41
N ASN A 656 -19.13 37.44 -3.15
CA ASN A 656 -20.53 37.12 -3.42
C ASN A 656 -21.09 36.20 -2.32
N ILE A 657 -22.27 36.55 -1.79
CA ILE A 657 -23.03 35.76 -0.83
C ILE A 657 -24.46 35.62 -1.35
N GLY A 658 -24.90 34.38 -1.58
CA GLY A 658 -26.20 34.02 -2.15
C GLY A 658 -27.39 34.12 -1.20
N ASP A 659 -28.58 33.85 -1.73
CA ASP A 659 -29.84 33.92 -1.02
C ASP A 659 -29.84 32.91 0.15
N TYR A 660 -30.24 33.36 1.34
CA TYR A 660 -30.32 32.51 2.54
C TYR A 660 -29.02 31.78 2.93
N ALA A 661 -27.85 32.19 2.41
CA ALA A 661 -26.57 31.49 2.57
C ALA A 661 -26.23 31.14 4.02
N PHE A 662 -26.54 32.01 4.96
CA PHE A 662 -26.31 31.88 6.41
C PHE A 662 -27.62 31.90 7.22
N GLN A 663 -28.75 31.57 6.59
CA GLN A 663 -30.04 31.58 7.27
C GLN A 663 -30.06 30.63 8.48
N ASN A 664 -30.71 31.04 9.58
CA ASN A 664 -30.89 30.25 10.80
C ASN A 664 -29.56 29.74 11.36
N ASN A 665 -28.65 30.66 11.63
CA ASN A 665 -27.45 30.44 12.44
C ASN A 665 -27.61 31.16 13.79
N LEU A 666 -26.51 31.44 14.48
CA LEU A 666 -26.47 32.09 15.80
C LEU A 666 -25.67 33.40 15.77
N PHE A 667 -25.59 34.08 14.62
CA PHE A 667 -24.89 35.36 14.51
C PHE A 667 -25.60 36.44 15.33
N THR A 668 -24.84 37.18 16.14
CA THR A 668 -25.30 38.41 16.83
C THR A 668 -24.73 39.67 16.20
N GLU A 669 -23.60 39.53 15.50
CA GLU A 669 -22.94 40.58 14.74
C GLU A 669 -22.31 40.00 13.47
N VAL A 670 -22.18 40.83 12.44
CA VAL A 670 -21.54 40.46 11.17
C VAL A 670 -20.69 41.62 10.65
N THR A 671 -19.46 41.31 10.26
CA THR A 671 -18.61 42.22 9.48
C THR A 671 -18.58 41.76 8.02
N LEU A 672 -19.14 42.58 7.12
CA LEU A 672 -19.07 42.37 5.67
C LEU A 672 -17.68 42.78 5.15
N PRO A 673 -17.04 41.97 4.29
CA PRO A 673 -15.66 42.21 3.85
C PRO A 673 -15.56 43.30 2.79
N GLU A 674 -14.39 43.94 2.70
CA GLU A 674 -14.11 45.01 1.71
C GLU A 674 -14.35 44.58 0.26
N LYS A 675 -14.08 43.31 -0.06
CA LYS A 675 -14.20 42.77 -1.42
C LYS A 675 -15.63 42.38 -1.80
N LEU A 676 -16.61 42.49 -0.90
CA LEU A 676 -17.98 42.09 -1.18
C LEU A 676 -18.58 42.97 -2.28
N LYS A 677 -19.07 42.33 -3.35
CA LYS A 677 -19.70 42.98 -4.51
C LYS A 677 -21.18 42.65 -4.64
N ARG A 678 -21.62 41.52 -4.07
CA ARG A 678 -23.01 41.08 -4.10
C ARG A 678 -23.37 40.41 -2.79
N LEU A 679 -24.51 40.81 -2.24
CA LEU A 679 -25.12 40.24 -1.06
C LEU A 679 -26.61 40.08 -1.38
N ASP A 680 -27.06 38.83 -1.51
CA ASP A 680 -28.40 38.50 -1.96
C ASP A 680 -29.41 38.46 -0.78
N TYR A 681 -30.70 38.30 -1.09
CA TYR A 681 -31.79 38.53 -0.16
C TYR A 681 -31.81 37.47 0.96
N ASN A 682 -32.18 37.88 2.18
CA ASN A 682 -32.26 37.03 3.35
C ASN A 682 -30.99 36.21 3.66
N ALA A 683 -29.81 36.57 3.13
CA ALA A 683 -28.57 35.84 3.34
C ALA A 683 -28.30 35.52 4.82
N PHE A 684 -28.66 36.42 5.74
CA PHE A 684 -28.51 36.25 7.18
C PHE A 684 -29.86 36.20 7.93
N ALA A 685 -30.97 35.86 7.26
CA ALA A 685 -32.28 35.76 7.90
C ALA A 685 -32.31 34.73 9.05
N GLY A 686 -33.15 34.95 10.06
CA GLY A 686 -33.29 34.02 11.19
C GLY A 686 -32.10 33.98 12.16
N ASN A 687 -31.20 34.95 12.08
CA ASN A 687 -30.14 35.19 13.07
C ASN A 687 -30.55 36.27 14.09
N GLY A 688 -29.82 36.36 15.20
CA GLY A 688 -29.99 37.39 16.24
C GLY A 688 -29.16 38.65 16.02
N ILE A 689 -28.95 39.07 14.76
CA ILE A 689 -28.01 40.14 14.43
C ILE A 689 -28.55 41.50 14.89
N ILE A 690 -27.80 42.12 15.79
CA ILE A 690 -28.06 43.49 16.31
C ILE A 690 -27.03 44.50 15.81
N LYS A 691 -25.87 44.03 15.31
CA LYS A 691 -24.76 44.87 14.85
C LYS A 691 -24.26 44.44 13.48
N VAL A 692 -24.14 45.40 12.56
CA VAL A 692 -23.58 45.17 11.22
C VAL A 692 -22.45 46.16 10.95
N GLU A 693 -21.26 45.66 10.65
CA GLU A 693 -20.14 46.45 10.15
C GLU A 693 -19.98 46.16 8.66
N ASN A 694 -20.21 47.15 7.81
CA ASN A 694 -20.07 47.05 6.37
C ASN A 694 -18.76 47.73 5.92
N LYS A 695 -17.74 46.92 5.64
CA LYS A 695 -16.46 47.40 5.06
C LYS A 695 -16.47 47.41 3.53
N SER A 696 -17.54 46.91 2.90
CA SER A 696 -17.66 46.86 1.44
C SER A 696 -18.06 48.20 0.85
N THR A 697 -18.10 48.28 -0.48
CA THR A 697 -18.63 49.46 -1.21
C THR A 697 -20.15 49.43 -1.39
N LEU A 698 -20.85 48.41 -0.88
CA LEU A 698 -22.32 48.31 -0.99
C LEU A 698 -23.00 49.34 -0.11
N THR A 699 -24.07 49.96 -0.62
CA THR A 699 -24.88 50.91 0.14
C THR A 699 -25.77 50.22 1.17
N GLU A 700 -26.27 50.97 2.17
CA GLU A 700 -27.26 50.45 3.12
C GLU A 700 -28.47 49.82 2.42
N GLU A 701 -28.99 50.47 1.37
CA GLU A 701 -30.13 49.98 0.60
C GLU A 701 -29.85 48.63 -0.08
N GLN A 702 -28.61 48.42 -0.53
CA GLN A 702 -28.19 47.18 -1.18
C GLN A 702 -28.01 46.02 -0.20
N ILE A 703 -27.70 46.29 1.08
CA ILE A 703 -27.45 45.22 2.05
C ILE A 703 -28.65 44.94 2.96
N LYS A 704 -29.58 45.89 3.13
CA LYS A 704 -30.64 45.76 4.14
C LYS A 704 -31.51 44.52 3.96
N GLY A 705 -31.76 44.12 2.71
CA GLY A 705 -32.57 42.94 2.37
C GLY A 705 -31.94 41.61 2.79
N ALA A 706 -30.64 41.59 3.11
CA ALA A 706 -29.93 40.40 3.56
C ALA A 706 -30.21 40.05 5.03
N PHE A 707 -30.72 41.01 5.80
CA PHE A 707 -30.92 40.90 7.24
C PHE A 707 -32.38 41.17 7.61
N ASN A 708 -32.78 40.79 8.82
CA ASN A 708 -33.98 41.38 9.44
C ASN A 708 -33.65 42.80 9.92
N TRP A 709 -33.64 43.76 8.99
CA TRP A 709 -33.05 45.09 9.18
C TRP A 709 -33.64 45.90 10.33
N ASN A 710 -34.88 45.62 10.73
CA ASN A 710 -35.55 46.26 11.86
C ASN A 710 -34.92 45.89 13.22
N ASN A 711 -34.22 44.76 13.30
CA ASN A 711 -33.55 44.30 14.52
C ASN A 711 -32.11 44.85 14.64
N VAL A 712 -31.56 45.44 13.58
CA VAL A 712 -30.18 45.98 13.58
C VAL A 712 -30.16 47.32 14.30
N LEU A 713 -29.54 47.35 15.47
CA LEU A 713 -29.41 48.53 16.34
C LEU A 713 -28.17 49.36 15.99
N GLU A 714 -27.06 48.73 15.63
CA GLU A 714 -25.81 49.39 15.28
C GLU A 714 -25.38 49.08 13.84
N TYR A 715 -25.05 50.13 13.08
CA TYR A 715 -24.48 50.01 11.73
C TYR A 715 -23.25 50.90 11.58
N ASN A 716 -22.12 50.32 11.20
CA ASN A 716 -20.83 51.02 11.05
C ASN A 716 -20.42 51.85 12.28
N GLY A 717 -20.63 51.30 13.49
CA GLY A 717 -20.31 52.00 14.73
C GLY A 717 -21.32 53.09 15.13
N GLN A 718 -22.37 53.30 14.34
CA GLN A 718 -23.41 54.28 14.62
C GLN A 718 -24.70 53.62 15.06
N CYS A 719 -25.29 54.19 16.10
CA CYS A 719 -26.59 53.79 16.60
C CYS A 719 -27.71 54.21 15.63
N ARG A 720 -28.59 53.27 15.25
CA ARG A 720 -29.68 53.49 14.30
C ARG A 720 -31.02 53.85 14.94
N ASN A 721 -31.22 53.51 16.21
CA ASN A 721 -32.49 53.74 16.92
C ASN A 721 -32.24 53.94 18.43
N SER A 722 -33.24 54.35 19.20
CA SER A 722 -33.10 54.64 20.63
C SER A 722 -32.75 53.43 21.53
N GLY A 723 -32.44 52.26 20.95
CA GLY A 723 -32.17 51.02 21.65
C GLY A 723 -30.70 50.69 21.92
N CYS A 724 -29.74 51.55 21.53
CA CYS A 724 -28.30 51.23 21.62
C CYS A 724 -27.63 51.50 22.99
N ASN A 725 -28.38 51.43 24.10
CA ASN A 725 -27.83 51.71 25.44
C ASN A 725 -26.93 50.59 25.97
#